data_AF-A0A502HT94-F1
#
_entry.id   AF-A0A502HT94-F1
#
_cell.length_a   1.000
_cell.length_b   1.000
_cell.length_c   1.000
_cell.angle_alpha   90.00
_cell.angle_beta   90.00
_cell.angle_gamma   90.00
#
_symmetry.space_group_name_H-M   'P 1'
#
loop_
_entity.id
_entity.type
_entity.pdbx_description
1 polymer ?
#
loop_
_entity_poly.entity_id
_entity_poly.type
_entity_poly.pdbx_seq_one_letter_code
_entity_poly.pdbx_strand_id
1 'polypeptide(L)'
;MKSIEQHHSGSGDNVRDKIYIEIKSLAPSDLLIPMEMVFESLRKKDLATAKIQMAMLKAMAQKDAEAAALVEVISIYGELVEAEEQDTAWGTVSKIAASAKNDIVKDVCLAALLRLSRHTERETAAKEHYLAEPAPGPYAKEAFLRSYADATQLEAASRQFILSEGELTGIVEGALRLELADFAIRMARRLSDDHKSYNADVLQVLAGAFDLNRHLFSRHLWLNTPEVKQRLDDLTAQVIELLERSDGTDVRLYNMACPIFETYQGLAPPALFEVLKKNLQVFELIHPETAARFKAIAGDCTHLPEWQQDLWDAKESPQKRAAWCRQFLAANIHKVEDVIPFIHLATPVEIGEWLSKETLIGEASEMEVAFLKLVARAFRSAEEDDDLLQRNELAQQVELFVSDWGDKISDIAPERMFELAEKLFDAKLPHKSIGVTSQLIPDHALWPSPYVLMHSKCLLETQQYKTFDDVLARVAGADTSLTLMSFCSLRDERLGEIASAIKISDQMIVLAPEVPHCWYRGCYLRDRYRNESERQEFHQRIPDSLLQDYSRDVVAILYLLTKAGGFKRAELRWVQWFIEDPRARAVELVNFHFGLGIGGWNGFEVSLELEQCKAAVQFEQDASTMIRLIVDDHQPSNECTLNASSQLAQLLQRLPIGESANLGMTSYKVQERLPPYVACLRIALKLRHINNDGSDCFAMMKMPSDTEQIVPFLEEKLGLGVENKKQLSSIDNIPLFIRGHALYPDNAFKGALNCWTDVGIPKSWLFAEGDADPQAVVLDAYSIGYLAVTDLVQHLLNTGVSFILPAATNEALSRWFEEISSESFMMLGVTEGGRLFRTTASDLQARDGHILQALRLILDNASVVHPVLHDTVLEVYSIRDGIDSTVYDAMQLSFANDIPWLCMDGAFAALHHSTGYKTVNANALIARTMASSPFDFEHKRHGLLLYSLGTLPLPLTFSEIHHLAANPNALAGFILFKIIQNHGHQIFLKNDQSFFLLDMILTHLTSQFYSGKSHKAVRPGYTPWMTYTSHVFNHGMRLFLAAIDEGTAEYRMAAAMMYMGSSISFNTPLKNFVIGHYMGFAKGHFMDIEAIKENLQSLSQLMDSSDVEAGHQ
;
A
#
# COMPACT_ATOMS: atom_id res chain seq x y z
N MET A 1 -65.04 30.57 48.05
CA MET A 1 -65.66 29.92 49.23
C MET A 1 -65.98 28.48 48.83
N LYS A 2 -65.25 27.48 49.34
CA LYS A 2 -65.50 26.06 49.05
C LYS A 2 -66.60 25.55 49.99
N SER A 3 -67.77 25.19 49.47
CA SER A 3 -68.76 24.42 50.25
C SER A 3 -68.41 22.94 50.11
N ILE A 4 -68.06 22.28 51.21
CA ILE A 4 -67.86 20.83 51.29
C ILE A 4 -69.09 20.27 52.00
N GLU A 5 -69.84 19.39 51.34
CA GLU A 5 -70.94 18.63 51.96
C GLU A 5 -70.55 17.16 52.06
N GLN A 6 -70.87 16.54 53.20
CA GLN A 6 -70.48 15.18 53.55
C GLN A 6 -71.76 14.34 53.75
N HIS A 7 -71.90 13.23 53.02
CA HIS A 7 -73.03 12.31 53.16
C HIS A 7 -72.58 10.93 53.69
N HIS A 8 -73.33 10.38 54.63
CA HIS A 8 -73.15 9.05 55.23
C HIS A 8 -74.41 8.20 55.06
N SER A 9 -74.27 6.94 54.62
CA SER A 9 -75.29 5.89 54.71
C SER A 9 -74.62 4.57 55.17
N GLY A 10 -75.06 4.00 56.30
CA GLY A 10 -74.44 2.83 56.99
C GLY A 10 -74.59 1.48 56.26
N SER A 11 -74.26 0.29 56.81
CA SER A 11 -73.55 -0.14 58.03
C SER A 11 -72.81 -1.45 57.71
N GLY A 12 -71.48 -1.53 57.90
CA GLY A 12 -70.71 -2.78 57.81
C GLY A 12 -69.30 -2.64 57.21
N ASP A 13 -68.30 -2.88 58.06
CA ASP A 13 -66.85 -3.05 57.89
C ASP A 13 -65.97 -2.02 57.16
N ASN A 14 -64.98 -1.55 57.93
CA ASN A 14 -63.92 -0.62 57.59
C ASN A 14 -62.88 -1.24 56.65
N VAL A 15 -62.74 -0.67 55.44
CA VAL A 15 -61.47 -0.59 54.72
C VAL A 15 -61.19 0.88 54.46
N ARG A 16 -60.02 1.37 54.91
CA ARG A 16 -59.53 2.75 54.75
C ARG A 16 -59.62 3.20 53.28
N ASP A 17 -59.96 4.48 53.08
CA ASP A 17 -59.81 5.28 51.84
C ASP A 17 -60.99 5.36 50.84
N LYS A 18 -62.15 5.88 51.28
CA LYS A 18 -63.13 6.54 50.39
C LYS A 18 -63.52 7.92 50.92
N ILE A 19 -62.66 8.92 50.68
CA ILE A 19 -63.05 10.33 50.69
C ILE A 19 -63.41 10.68 49.24
N TYR A 20 -64.70 10.89 48.94
CA TYR A 20 -65.13 11.52 47.69
C TYR A 20 -65.17 13.04 47.90
N ILE A 21 -64.21 13.76 47.31
CA ILE A 21 -64.25 15.23 47.24
C ILE A 21 -65.02 15.59 45.97
N GLU A 22 -66.24 16.10 46.11
CA GLU A 22 -67.02 16.60 44.98
C GLU A 22 -66.73 18.09 44.76
N ILE A 23 -65.96 18.41 43.72
CA ILE A 23 -65.66 19.80 43.32
C ILE A 23 -66.84 20.34 42.50
N LYS A 24 -67.59 21.32 43.03
CA LYS A 24 -68.85 21.83 42.42
C LYS A 24 -68.66 22.83 41.25
N SER A 25 -67.50 23.48 41.12
CA SER A 25 -67.14 24.31 39.95
C SER A 25 -65.62 24.58 39.91
N LEU A 26 -65.01 24.60 38.72
CA LEU A 26 -63.62 25.00 38.48
C LEU A 26 -63.63 26.25 37.59
N ALA A 27 -63.06 27.36 38.05
CA ALA A 27 -62.89 28.53 37.18
C ALA A 27 -61.75 28.26 36.18
N PRO A 28 -61.70 28.92 35.00
CA PRO A 28 -60.59 28.75 34.05
C PRO A 28 -59.19 28.96 34.67
N SER A 29 -59.07 29.79 35.71
CA SER A 29 -57.83 29.98 36.48
C SER A 29 -57.39 28.75 37.27
N ASP A 30 -58.32 27.87 37.68
CA ASP A 30 -58.02 26.63 38.40
C ASP A 30 -57.51 25.52 37.46
N LEU A 31 -57.65 25.72 36.13
CA LEU A 31 -57.19 24.82 35.09
C LEU A 31 -55.81 25.19 34.52
N LEU A 32 -55.20 26.29 34.99
CA LEU A 32 -53.90 26.79 34.50
C LEU A 32 -52.79 25.73 34.55
N ILE A 33 -52.66 25.00 35.65
CA ILE A 33 -51.61 23.97 35.79
C ILE A 33 -51.86 22.78 34.84
N PRO A 34 -53.05 22.14 34.83
CA PRO A 34 -53.38 21.12 33.83
C PRO A 34 -53.26 21.59 32.38
N MET A 35 -53.59 22.86 32.10
CA MET A 35 -53.49 23.48 30.79
C MET A 35 -52.03 23.68 30.37
N GLU A 36 -51.17 24.17 31.26
CA GLU A 36 -49.73 24.27 31.02
C GLU A 36 -49.12 22.90 30.77
N MET A 37 -49.54 21.83 31.46
CA MET A 37 -49.07 20.47 31.15
C MET A 37 -49.42 20.05 29.72
N VAL A 38 -50.62 20.40 29.24
CA VAL A 38 -51.03 20.14 27.85
C VAL A 38 -50.19 20.97 26.87
N PHE A 39 -50.01 22.27 27.12
CA PHE A 39 -49.17 23.12 26.27
C PHE A 39 -47.70 22.71 26.30
N GLU A 40 -47.19 22.24 27.44
CA GLU A 40 -45.85 21.67 27.57
C GLU A 40 -45.72 20.41 26.69
N SER A 41 -46.69 19.49 26.73
CA SER A 41 -46.72 18.32 25.84
C SER A 41 -46.86 18.71 24.36
N LEU A 42 -47.62 19.75 24.04
CA LEU A 42 -47.73 20.30 22.68
C LEU A 42 -46.44 20.97 22.21
N ARG A 43 -45.71 21.67 23.09
CA ARG A 43 -44.37 22.22 22.82
C ARG A 43 -43.36 21.10 22.59
N LYS A 44 -43.46 20.01 23.36
CA LYS A 44 -42.68 18.77 23.19
C LYS A 44 -43.10 17.93 21.98
N LYS A 45 -44.17 18.31 21.27
CA LYS A 45 -44.77 17.56 20.14
C LYS A 45 -45.22 16.13 20.48
N ASP A 46 -45.41 15.83 21.77
CA ASP A 46 -45.96 14.55 22.23
C ASP A 46 -47.49 14.60 22.18
N LEU A 47 -48.04 14.36 20.98
CA LEU A 47 -49.48 14.39 20.73
C LEU A 47 -50.22 13.29 21.51
N ALA A 48 -49.57 12.17 21.83
CA ALA A 48 -50.21 11.08 22.56
C ALA A 48 -50.44 11.46 24.03
N THR A 49 -49.39 11.95 24.70
CA THR A 49 -49.49 12.46 26.06
C THR A 49 -50.37 13.70 26.11
N ALA A 50 -50.27 14.61 25.12
CA ALA A 50 -51.17 15.75 25.02
C ALA A 50 -52.63 15.32 24.88
N LYS A 51 -52.95 14.27 24.10
CA LYS A 51 -54.31 13.71 24.00
C LYS A 51 -54.80 13.11 25.32
N ILE A 52 -53.95 12.40 26.05
CA ILE A 52 -54.28 11.83 27.37
C ILE A 52 -54.54 12.94 28.40
N GLN A 53 -53.63 13.91 28.49
CA GLN A 53 -53.77 15.07 29.37
C GLN A 53 -54.97 15.93 28.96
N MET A 54 -55.24 16.07 27.66
CA MET A 54 -56.42 16.74 27.13
C MET A 54 -57.70 15.99 27.48
N ALA A 55 -57.72 14.65 27.47
CA ALA A 55 -58.87 13.85 27.90
C ALA A 55 -59.14 14.03 29.41
N MET A 56 -58.08 14.10 30.21
CA MET A 56 -58.18 14.43 31.65
C MET A 56 -58.69 15.86 31.86
N LEU A 57 -58.17 16.83 31.09
CA LEU A 57 -58.60 18.23 31.13
C LEU A 57 -60.07 18.38 30.70
N LYS A 58 -60.48 17.67 29.65
CA LYS A 58 -61.88 17.55 29.17
C LYS A 58 -62.78 17.01 30.27
N ALA A 59 -62.36 15.96 30.99
CA ALA A 59 -63.13 15.38 32.09
C ALA A 59 -63.25 16.34 33.30
N MET A 60 -62.24 17.16 33.57
CA MET A 60 -62.27 18.18 34.63
C MET A 60 -63.11 19.41 34.27
N ALA A 61 -63.18 19.79 32.99
CA ALA A 61 -63.83 21.01 32.52
C ALA A 61 -65.35 20.91 32.24
N GLN A 62 -65.95 19.71 32.25
CA GLN A 62 -67.34 19.47 31.79
C GLN A 62 -68.44 20.25 32.54
N LYS A 63 -68.14 20.91 33.66
CA LYS A 63 -69.14 21.58 34.52
C LYS A 63 -69.16 23.12 34.39
N ASP A 64 -68.25 23.74 33.62
CA ASP A 64 -68.22 25.20 33.34
C ASP A 64 -68.12 25.45 31.82
N ALA A 65 -68.98 26.36 31.30
CA ALA A 65 -69.09 26.65 29.87
C ALA A 65 -67.87 27.38 29.27
N GLU A 66 -67.21 28.28 30.02
CA GLU A 66 -65.98 28.94 29.56
C GLU A 66 -64.77 28.00 29.67
N ALA A 67 -64.74 27.14 30.68
CA ALA A 67 -63.71 26.10 30.80
C ALA A 67 -63.82 25.06 29.67
N ALA A 68 -65.04 24.65 29.31
CA ALA A 68 -65.27 23.76 28.16
C ALA A 68 -64.85 24.40 26.83
N ALA A 69 -65.18 25.69 26.63
CA ALA A 69 -64.77 26.45 25.45
C ALA A 69 -63.23 26.61 25.36
N LEU A 70 -62.55 26.85 26.50
CA LEU A 70 -61.09 26.88 26.56
C LEU A 70 -60.47 25.55 26.12
N VAL A 71 -60.99 24.42 26.63
CA VAL A 71 -60.52 23.08 26.29
C VAL A 71 -60.75 22.74 24.81
N GLU A 72 -61.86 23.20 24.24
CA GLU A 72 -62.16 23.10 22.80
C GLU A 72 -61.14 23.91 21.97
N VAL A 73 -60.85 25.15 22.36
CA VAL A 73 -59.87 26.00 21.66
C VAL A 73 -58.45 25.45 21.82
N ILE A 74 -58.05 24.91 22.97
CA ILE A 74 -56.73 24.26 23.13
C ILE A 74 -56.66 22.99 22.29
N SER A 75 -57.75 22.22 22.18
CA SER A 75 -57.81 21.05 21.29
C SER A 75 -57.58 21.47 19.84
N ILE A 76 -58.24 22.55 19.40
CA ILE A 76 -58.07 23.14 18.06
C ILE A 76 -56.66 23.69 17.87
N TYR A 77 -56.13 24.46 18.84
CA TYR A 77 -54.78 25.02 18.81
C TYR A 77 -53.71 23.95 18.72
N GLY A 78 -53.90 22.82 19.43
CA GLY A 78 -52.96 21.71 19.51
C GLY A 78 -53.06 20.69 18.38
N GLU A 79 -53.92 20.89 17.37
CA GLU A 79 -54.22 19.89 16.31
C GLU A 79 -54.70 18.54 16.88
N LEU A 80 -55.38 18.57 18.02
CA LEU A 80 -55.93 17.39 18.70
C LEU A 80 -57.35 17.06 18.21
N VAL A 81 -57.73 17.58 17.03
CA VAL A 81 -59.05 17.49 16.39
C VAL A 81 -58.89 16.84 15.01
N GLU A 82 -59.86 16.03 14.58
CA GLU A 82 -59.80 15.26 13.33
C GLU A 82 -59.74 16.16 12.07
N ALA A 83 -59.04 15.70 11.03
CA ALA A 83 -58.70 16.51 9.84
C ALA A 83 -59.92 17.04 9.05
N GLU A 84 -61.06 16.34 9.11
CA GLU A 84 -62.32 16.73 8.46
C GLU A 84 -62.98 17.98 9.10
N GLU A 85 -62.50 18.44 10.26
CA GLU A 85 -63.07 19.57 11.02
C GLU A 85 -62.24 20.87 10.93
N GLN A 86 -61.05 20.86 10.31
CA GLN A 86 -60.13 22.00 10.26
C GLN A 86 -60.69 23.24 9.54
N ASP A 87 -61.47 23.07 8.47
CA ASP A 87 -62.10 24.21 7.74
C ASP A 87 -63.16 24.94 8.59
N THR A 88 -63.74 24.26 9.59
CA THR A 88 -64.70 24.84 10.54
C THR A 88 -64.03 25.40 11.80
N ALA A 89 -62.79 25.01 12.08
CA ALA A 89 -62.05 25.35 13.30
C ALA A 89 -61.87 26.86 13.47
N TRP A 90 -61.57 27.61 12.40
CA TRP A 90 -61.43 29.07 12.48
C TRP A 90 -62.76 29.74 12.88
N GLY A 91 -63.89 29.28 12.33
CA GLY A 91 -65.21 29.79 12.66
C GLY A 91 -65.61 29.49 14.10
N THR A 92 -65.28 28.30 14.60
CA THR A 92 -65.50 27.89 15.99
C THR A 92 -64.67 28.74 16.96
N VAL A 93 -63.36 28.89 16.72
CA VAL A 93 -62.48 29.72 17.56
C VAL A 93 -62.90 31.19 17.52
N SER A 94 -63.24 31.73 16.36
CA SER A 94 -63.71 33.12 16.23
C SER A 94 -65.01 33.38 17.00
N LYS A 95 -65.95 32.43 16.99
CA LYS A 95 -67.21 32.51 17.73
C LYS A 95 -67.01 32.39 19.25
N ILE A 96 -66.06 31.58 19.69
CA ILE A 96 -65.66 31.47 21.10
C ILE A 96 -64.95 32.76 21.55
N ALA A 97 -64.04 33.31 20.73
CA ALA A 97 -63.35 34.57 20.99
C ALA A 97 -64.32 35.75 21.17
N ALA A 98 -65.39 35.80 20.36
CA ALA A 98 -66.40 36.86 20.43
C ALA A 98 -67.33 36.77 21.65
N SER A 99 -67.46 35.59 22.28
CA SER A 99 -68.37 35.35 23.40
C SER A 99 -67.67 35.20 24.76
N ALA A 100 -66.36 34.95 24.78
CA ALA A 100 -65.55 34.79 25.98
C ALA A 100 -65.38 36.11 26.78
N LYS A 101 -65.54 36.04 28.10
CA LYS A 101 -65.27 37.16 29.02
C LYS A 101 -63.94 36.99 29.74
N ASN A 102 -63.47 35.76 29.93
CA ASN A 102 -62.19 35.44 30.56
C ASN A 102 -60.98 35.77 29.66
N ASP A 103 -60.00 36.46 30.22
CA ASP A 103 -58.81 36.94 29.48
C ASP A 103 -57.88 35.80 29.01
N ILE A 104 -57.81 34.67 29.75
CA ILE A 104 -57.02 33.49 29.34
C ILE A 104 -57.65 32.84 28.10
N VAL A 105 -58.98 32.76 28.06
CA VAL A 105 -59.72 32.19 26.92
C VAL A 105 -59.53 33.06 25.68
N LYS A 106 -59.56 34.40 25.83
CA LYS A 106 -59.27 35.33 24.74
C LYS A 106 -57.85 35.20 24.21
N ASP A 107 -56.87 35.06 25.10
CA ASP A 107 -55.45 34.90 24.70
C ASP A 107 -55.21 33.61 23.90
N VAL A 108 -55.72 32.47 24.39
CA VAL A 108 -55.59 31.18 23.70
C VAL A 108 -56.38 31.19 22.37
N CYS A 109 -57.55 31.83 22.32
CA CYS A 109 -58.28 32.07 21.08
C CYS A 109 -57.47 32.91 20.08
N LEU A 110 -56.82 33.99 20.53
CA LEU A 110 -56.00 34.84 19.67
C LEU A 110 -54.77 34.08 19.15
N ALA A 111 -54.12 33.27 20.00
CA ALA A 111 -53.04 32.37 19.60
C ALA A 111 -53.50 31.36 18.53
N ALA A 112 -54.68 30.76 18.70
CA ALA A 112 -55.29 29.85 17.74
C ALA A 112 -55.68 30.52 16.43
N LEU A 113 -56.23 31.74 16.47
CA LEU A 113 -56.52 32.51 15.26
C LEU A 113 -55.24 32.89 14.52
N LEU A 114 -54.19 33.30 15.21
CA LEU A 114 -52.88 33.57 14.61
C LEU A 114 -52.31 32.33 13.93
N ARG A 115 -52.40 31.16 14.56
CA ARG A 115 -51.93 29.90 13.97
C ARG A 115 -52.78 29.49 12.75
N LEU A 116 -54.10 29.47 12.88
CA LEU A 116 -55.05 29.03 11.83
C LEU A 116 -55.09 29.97 10.62
N SER A 117 -54.73 31.24 10.80
CA SER A 117 -54.75 32.23 9.72
C SER A 117 -53.46 32.26 8.89
N ARG A 118 -52.42 31.52 9.31
CA ARG A 118 -51.11 31.49 8.65
C ARG A 118 -51.22 30.87 7.25
N HIS A 119 -50.62 31.50 6.24
CA HIS A 119 -50.68 31.09 4.83
C HIS A 119 -52.09 31.07 4.24
N THR A 120 -53.03 31.84 4.81
CA THR A 120 -54.41 31.99 4.31
C THR A 120 -54.71 33.45 3.97
N GLU A 121 -55.82 33.72 3.26
CA GLU A 121 -56.28 35.09 2.98
C GLU A 121 -56.56 35.93 4.25
N ARG A 122 -56.67 35.28 5.42
CA ARG A 122 -56.97 35.91 6.72
C ARG A 122 -55.73 36.32 7.52
N GLU A 123 -54.54 36.04 7.00
CA GLU A 123 -53.27 36.26 7.68
C GLU A 123 -53.06 37.72 8.11
N THR A 124 -53.28 38.66 7.17
CA THR A 124 -53.13 40.10 7.41
C THR A 124 -54.07 40.59 8.51
N ALA A 125 -55.33 40.17 8.48
CA ALA A 125 -56.34 40.56 9.45
C ALA A 125 -56.05 40.03 10.86
N ALA A 126 -55.57 38.78 10.98
CA ALA A 126 -55.16 38.21 12.26
C ALA A 126 -53.93 38.92 12.85
N LYS A 127 -52.97 39.30 12.00
CA LYS A 127 -51.79 40.08 12.40
C LYS A 127 -52.18 41.48 12.88
N GLU A 128 -53.04 42.18 12.15
CA GLU A 128 -53.55 43.50 12.55
C GLU A 128 -54.33 43.43 13.87
N HIS A 129 -55.14 42.38 14.06
CA HIS A 129 -55.88 42.17 15.29
C HIS A 129 -54.95 41.96 16.51
N TYR A 130 -53.85 41.22 16.36
CA TYR A 130 -52.86 41.10 17.42
C TYR A 130 -52.15 42.42 17.73
N LEU A 131 -51.77 43.19 16.70
CA LEU A 131 -51.08 44.48 16.86
C LEU A 131 -51.99 45.57 17.45
N ALA A 132 -53.31 45.45 17.28
CA ALA A 132 -54.29 46.36 17.87
C ALA A 132 -54.62 46.06 19.35
N GLU A 133 -54.23 44.89 19.86
CA GLU A 133 -54.43 44.50 21.26
C GLU A 133 -53.37 45.18 22.15
N PRO A 134 -53.77 46.04 23.12
CA PRO A 134 -52.83 46.84 23.91
C PRO A 134 -51.94 46.02 24.86
N ALA A 135 -52.39 44.84 25.29
CA ALA A 135 -51.62 43.94 26.15
C ALA A 135 -51.89 42.46 25.80
N PRO A 136 -51.28 41.94 24.72
CA PRO A 136 -51.49 40.55 24.31
C PRO A 136 -51.00 39.60 25.40
N GLY A 137 -51.74 38.53 25.64
CA GLY A 137 -51.37 37.52 26.63
C GLY A 137 -50.20 36.62 26.16
N PRO A 138 -49.67 35.77 27.06
CA PRO A 138 -48.46 34.98 26.81
C PRO A 138 -48.60 34.01 25.62
N TYR A 139 -49.77 33.40 25.39
CA TYR A 139 -49.94 32.42 24.31
C TYR A 139 -50.04 33.11 22.93
N ALA A 140 -50.74 34.24 22.83
CA ALA A 140 -50.78 35.02 21.61
C ALA A 140 -49.42 35.62 21.26
N LYS A 141 -48.65 36.06 22.28
CA LYS A 141 -47.26 36.51 22.10
C LYS A 141 -46.35 35.41 21.57
N GLU A 142 -46.38 34.22 22.16
CA GLU A 142 -45.63 33.05 21.66
C GLU A 142 -45.96 32.79 20.19
N ALA A 143 -47.25 32.72 19.83
CA ALA A 143 -47.69 32.46 18.46
C ALA A 143 -47.26 33.57 17.47
N PHE A 144 -47.32 34.84 17.88
CA PHE A 144 -46.89 35.97 17.08
C PHE A 144 -45.37 35.98 16.85
N LEU A 145 -44.57 35.83 17.91
CA LEU A 145 -43.11 35.81 17.84
C LEU A 145 -42.61 34.66 16.94
N ARG A 146 -43.23 33.48 17.08
CA ARG A 146 -42.93 32.29 16.28
C ARG A 146 -43.20 32.51 14.78
N SER A 147 -44.35 33.08 14.44
CA SER A 147 -44.88 32.98 13.07
C SER A 147 -44.85 34.30 12.28
N TYR A 148 -44.84 35.45 12.94
CA TYR A 148 -45.14 36.75 12.29
C TYR A 148 -44.14 37.87 12.57
N ALA A 149 -43.41 37.82 13.69
CA ALA A 149 -42.48 38.88 14.09
C ALA A 149 -41.34 39.05 13.08
N ASP A 150 -40.96 40.27 12.74
CA ASP A 150 -39.73 40.53 11.98
C ASP A 150 -38.48 40.55 12.88
N ALA A 151 -37.29 40.67 12.28
CA ALA A 151 -36.03 40.67 13.01
C ALA A 151 -35.95 41.76 14.09
N THR A 152 -36.49 42.95 13.83
CA THR A 152 -36.48 44.07 14.77
C THR A 152 -37.42 43.83 15.95
N GLN A 153 -38.58 43.23 15.68
CA GLN A 153 -39.57 42.87 16.69
C GLN A 153 -39.07 41.75 17.60
N LEU A 154 -38.39 40.73 17.05
CA LEU A 154 -37.75 39.68 17.83
C LEU A 154 -36.63 40.23 18.72
N GLU A 155 -35.80 41.12 18.19
CA GLU A 155 -34.72 41.74 18.96
C GLU A 155 -35.27 42.61 20.10
N ALA A 156 -36.30 43.41 19.83
CA ALA A 156 -36.99 44.20 20.85
C ALA A 156 -37.60 43.32 21.95
N ALA A 157 -38.25 42.20 21.59
CA ALA A 157 -38.81 41.25 22.56
C ALA A 157 -37.71 40.59 23.41
N SER A 158 -36.56 40.26 22.81
CA SER A 158 -35.45 39.62 23.52
C SER A 158 -34.79 40.47 24.60
N ARG A 159 -34.93 41.80 24.53
CA ARG A 159 -34.32 42.75 25.50
C ARG A 159 -35.07 42.83 26.84
N GLN A 160 -36.23 42.19 26.96
CA GLN A 160 -36.96 42.13 28.22
C GLN A 160 -36.21 41.28 29.26
N PHE A 161 -36.21 41.75 30.50
CA PHE A 161 -35.46 41.09 31.59
C PHE A 161 -36.10 39.75 32.00
N ILE A 162 -37.43 39.70 32.08
CA ILE A 162 -38.19 38.50 32.43
C ILE A 162 -38.96 38.08 31.19
N LEU A 163 -38.68 36.87 30.70
CA LEU A 163 -39.39 36.24 29.60
C LEU A 163 -39.90 34.87 30.06
N SER A 164 -41.12 34.54 29.69
CA SER A 164 -41.66 33.19 29.88
C SER A 164 -41.00 32.18 28.92
N GLU A 165 -41.05 30.90 29.26
CA GLU A 165 -40.57 29.81 28.39
C GLU A 165 -41.24 29.86 27.00
N GLY A 166 -42.53 30.19 26.93
CA GLY A 166 -43.28 30.34 25.69
C GLY A 166 -42.82 31.53 24.84
N GLU A 167 -42.56 32.69 25.44
CA GLU A 167 -42.03 33.86 24.73
C GLU A 167 -40.62 33.57 24.17
N LEU A 168 -39.73 32.94 24.96
CA LEU A 168 -38.40 32.55 24.50
C LEU A 168 -38.45 31.47 23.40
N THR A 169 -39.34 30.48 23.53
CA THR A 169 -39.61 29.47 22.50
C THR A 169 -40.03 30.13 21.18
N GLY A 170 -40.98 31.06 21.24
CA GLY A 170 -41.43 31.83 20.09
C GLY A 170 -40.32 32.68 19.46
N ILE A 171 -39.42 33.26 20.27
CA ILE A 171 -38.26 34.01 19.77
C ILE A 171 -37.28 33.09 19.02
N VAL A 172 -36.95 31.92 19.57
CA VAL A 172 -36.00 30.98 18.96
C VAL A 172 -36.51 30.49 17.62
N GLU A 173 -37.76 30.02 17.56
CA GLU A 173 -38.34 29.51 16.32
C GLU A 173 -38.62 30.63 15.30
N GLY A 174 -38.98 31.82 15.76
CA GLY A 174 -39.04 33.01 14.92
C GLY A 174 -37.68 33.37 14.32
N ALA A 175 -36.60 33.23 15.09
CA ALA A 175 -35.23 33.45 14.63
C ALA A 175 -34.79 32.41 13.60
N LEU A 176 -35.13 31.12 13.82
CA LEU A 176 -34.89 30.05 12.85
C LEU A 176 -35.65 30.30 11.53
N ARG A 177 -36.92 30.73 11.61
CA ARG A 177 -37.74 31.08 10.43
C ARG A 177 -37.15 32.22 9.61
N LEU A 178 -36.51 33.19 10.26
CA LEU A 178 -35.86 34.33 9.61
C LEU A 178 -34.38 34.08 9.30
N GLU A 179 -33.89 32.84 9.47
CA GLU A 179 -32.51 32.43 9.21
C GLU A 179 -31.44 33.21 10.01
N LEU A 180 -31.79 33.69 11.20
CA LEU A 180 -30.93 34.47 12.09
C LEU A 180 -30.09 33.56 13.02
N ALA A 181 -29.15 32.78 12.47
CA ALA A 181 -28.42 31.72 13.20
C ALA A 181 -27.80 32.15 14.54
N ASP A 182 -26.97 33.20 14.56
CA ASP A 182 -26.31 33.69 15.78
C ASP A 182 -27.31 34.11 16.85
N PHE A 183 -28.42 34.71 16.42
CA PHE A 183 -29.48 35.17 17.32
C PHE A 183 -30.29 33.97 17.87
N ALA A 184 -30.59 32.98 17.02
CA ALA A 184 -31.26 31.75 17.41
C ALA A 184 -30.45 30.97 18.45
N ILE A 185 -29.12 30.80 18.27
CA ILE A 185 -28.25 30.14 19.25
C ILE A 185 -28.26 30.88 20.58
N ARG A 186 -28.07 32.21 20.56
CA ARG A 186 -28.07 33.01 21.80
C ARG A 186 -29.37 32.86 22.58
N MET A 187 -30.51 32.90 21.88
CA MET A 187 -31.83 32.78 22.49
C MET A 187 -32.16 31.36 22.93
N ALA A 188 -31.71 30.34 22.20
CA ALA A 188 -31.86 28.94 22.60
C ALA A 188 -31.02 28.61 23.84
N ARG A 189 -29.80 29.16 23.94
CA ARG A 189 -28.98 29.05 25.16
C ARG A 189 -29.67 29.73 26.34
N ARG A 190 -30.17 30.96 26.17
CA ARG A 190 -30.92 31.67 27.22
C ARG A 190 -32.17 30.89 27.64
N LEU A 191 -32.91 30.29 26.70
CA LEU A 191 -34.04 29.43 27.00
C LEU A 191 -33.63 28.23 27.85
N SER A 192 -32.54 27.56 27.50
CA SER A 192 -32.00 26.41 28.25
C SER A 192 -31.53 26.80 29.67
N ASP A 193 -30.89 27.96 29.80
CA ASP A 193 -30.39 28.49 31.08
C ASP A 193 -31.53 28.95 32.01
N ASP A 194 -32.51 29.70 31.48
CA ASP A 194 -33.62 30.28 32.24
C ASP A 194 -34.72 29.24 32.54
N HIS A 195 -34.95 28.29 31.61
CA HIS A 195 -36.05 27.31 31.65
C HIS A 195 -35.61 25.94 31.11
N LYS A 196 -34.88 25.17 31.92
CA LYS A 196 -34.40 23.84 31.53
C LYS A 196 -35.57 22.86 31.28
N SER A 197 -35.84 22.58 30.00
CA SER A 197 -36.90 21.66 29.56
C SER A 197 -36.46 20.83 28.35
N TYR A 198 -37.16 19.72 28.08
CA TYR A 198 -36.88 18.91 26.87
C TYR A 198 -37.00 19.74 25.58
N ASN A 199 -37.98 20.65 25.51
CA ASN A 199 -38.14 21.51 24.34
C ASN A 199 -37.00 22.54 24.21
N ALA A 200 -36.49 23.05 25.34
CA ALA A 200 -35.30 23.90 25.33
C ALA A 200 -34.09 23.14 24.77
N ASP A 201 -33.87 21.89 25.18
CA ASP A 201 -32.80 21.03 24.66
C ASP A 201 -32.95 20.81 23.14
N VAL A 202 -34.15 20.45 22.66
CA VAL A 202 -34.42 20.23 21.23
C VAL A 202 -34.19 21.50 20.39
N LEU A 203 -34.66 22.65 20.86
CA LEU A 203 -34.48 23.93 20.17
C LEU A 203 -33.02 24.40 20.17
N GLN A 204 -32.26 24.08 21.21
CA GLN A 204 -30.83 24.33 21.27
C GLN A 204 -30.07 23.48 20.23
N VAL A 205 -30.41 22.20 20.09
CA VAL A 205 -29.85 21.33 19.05
C VAL A 205 -30.23 21.81 17.66
N LEU A 206 -31.49 22.21 17.42
CA LEU A 206 -31.94 22.77 16.13
C LEU A 206 -31.19 24.06 15.76
N ALA A 207 -31.02 24.97 16.71
CA ALA A 207 -30.25 26.20 16.49
C ALA A 207 -28.76 25.90 16.23
N GLY A 208 -28.19 24.93 16.93
CA GLY A 208 -26.83 24.45 16.71
C GLY A 208 -26.62 23.83 15.33
N ALA A 209 -27.55 22.98 14.88
CA ALA A 209 -27.53 22.35 13.57
C ALA A 209 -27.64 23.38 12.44
N PHE A 210 -28.53 24.37 12.60
CA PHE A 210 -28.73 25.43 11.61
C PHE A 210 -27.46 26.26 11.38
N ASP A 211 -26.74 26.59 12.45
CA ASP A 211 -25.46 27.30 12.35
C ASP A 211 -24.35 26.44 11.74
N LEU A 212 -24.25 25.17 12.15
CA LEU A 212 -23.25 24.24 11.65
C LEU A 212 -23.37 24.02 10.13
N ASN A 213 -24.60 24.03 9.60
CA ASN A 213 -24.86 23.83 8.18
C ASN A 213 -24.14 24.85 7.28
N ARG A 214 -23.94 26.09 7.75
CA ARG A 214 -23.20 27.12 7.00
C ARG A 214 -21.73 26.73 6.76
N HIS A 215 -21.12 26.08 7.74
CA HIS A 215 -19.74 25.61 7.63
C HIS A 215 -19.63 24.40 6.71
N LEU A 216 -20.57 23.45 6.80
CA LEU A 216 -20.60 22.24 5.98
C LEU A 216 -20.96 22.52 4.51
N PHE A 217 -21.74 23.57 4.24
CA PHE A 217 -22.01 24.01 2.87
C PHE A 217 -20.78 24.63 2.21
N SER A 218 -19.94 25.33 2.97
CA SER A 218 -18.74 25.99 2.42
C SER A 218 -17.63 25.02 2.02
N ARG A 219 -17.57 23.85 2.67
CA ARG A 219 -16.53 22.85 2.45
C ARG A 219 -16.96 21.48 2.97
N HIS A 220 -16.63 20.45 2.20
CA HIS A 220 -16.85 19.06 2.58
C HIS A 220 -16.26 18.72 3.96
N LEU A 221 -16.96 17.87 4.73
CA LEU A 221 -16.61 17.52 6.12
C LEU A 221 -15.16 17.03 6.25
N TRP A 222 -14.70 16.20 5.31
CA TRP A 222 -13.34 15.61 5.33
C TRP A 222 -12.20 16.63 5.23
N LEU A 223 -12.48 17.83 4.70
CA LEU A 223 -11.50 18.90 4.52
C LEU A 223 -11.81 20.11 5.43
N ASN A 224 -12.78 19.97 6.34
CA ASN A 224 -13.19 21.01 7.27
C ASN A 224 -12.33 20.99 8.55
N THR A 225 -12.47 21.98 9.41
CA THR A 225 -11.63 22.09 10.61
C THR A 225 -12.04 21.07 11.69
N PRO A 226 -11.11 20.68 12.59
CA PRO A 226 -11.42 19.80 13.73
C PRO A 226 -12.58 20.30 14.59
N GLU A 227 -12.71 21.61 14.75
CA GLU A 227 -13.77 22.23 15.53
C GLU A 227 -15.15 21.98 14.90
N VAL A 228 -15.25 22.05 13.57
CA VAL A 228 -16.50 21.75 12.85
C VAL A 228 -16.88 20.27 13.00
N LYS A 229 -15.89 19.37 12.91
CA LYS A 229 -16.10 17.94 13.17
C LYS A 229 -16.54 17.69 14.61
N GLN A 230 -15.84 18.23 15.60
CA GLN A 230 -16.22 18.06 17.01
C GLN A 230 -17.63 18.57 17.29
N ARG A 231 -18.00 19.73 16.71
CA ARG A 231 -19.37 20.27 16.81
C ARG A 231 -20.41 19.33 16.19
N LEU A 232 -20.09 18.68 15.07
CA LEU A 232 -20.96 17.68 14.45
C LEU A 232 -21.10 16.42 15.35
N ASP A 233 -20.02 15.96 15.96
CA ASP A 233 -20.05 14.83 16.91
C ASP A 233 -20.89 15.14 18.14
N ASP A 234 -20.67 16.30 18.76
CA ASP A 234 -21.41 16.76 19.94
C ASP A 234 -22.90 16.91 19.61
N LEU A 235 -23.22 17.44 18.43
CA LEU A 235 -24.59 17.54 17.94
C LEU A 235 -25.20 16.15 17.72
N THR A 236 -24.42 15.22 17.14
CA THR A 236 -24.85 13.83 16.91
C THR A 236 -25.20 13.14 18.23
N ALA A 237 -24.33 13.27 19.25
CA ALA A 237 -24.55 12.70 20.57
C ALA A 237 -25.81 13.28 21.25
N GLN A 238 -26.03 14.60 21.14
CA GLN A 238 -27.24 15.25 21.67
C GLN A 238 -28.50 14.79 20.94
N VAL A 239 -28.46 14.64 19.62
CA VAL A 239 -29.59 14.13 18.83
C VAL A 239 -29.94 12.69 19.22
N ILE A 240 -28.94 11.83 19.40
CA ILE A 240 -29.11 10.45 19.88
C ILE A 240 -29.78 10.44 21.26
N GLU A 241 -29.25 11.21 22.21
CA GLU A 241 -29.81 11.29 23.57
C GLU A 241 -31.27 11.76 23.56
N LEU A 242 -31.60 12.79 22.76
CA LEU A 242 -32.96 13.33 22.68
C LEU A 242 -33.94 12.38 21.96
N LEU A 243 -33.46 11.59 20.99
CA LEU A 243 -34.25 10.55 20.34
C LEU A 243 -34.54 9.41 21.33
N GLU A 244 -33.56 9.01 22.13
CA GLU A 244 -33.77 8.01 23.18
C GLU A 244 -34.73 8.52 24.28
N ARG A 245 -34.58 9.77 24.72
CA ARG A 245 -35.46 10.39 25.73
C ARG A 245 -36.91 10.55 25.28
N SER A 246 -37.16 10.62 23.97
CA SER A 246 -38.50 10.75 23.38
C SER A 246 -39.07 9.44 22.87
N ASP A 247 -38.40 8.31 23.11
CA ASP A 247 -38.74 7.01 22.51
C ASP A 247 -38.93 7.09 20.98
N GLY A 248 -38.17 7.98 20.33
CA GLY A 248 -38.19 8.19 18.88
C GLY A 248 -39.42 8.90 18.32
N THR A 249 -40.27 9.51 19.17
CA THR A 249 -41.53 10.12 18.74
C THR A 249 -41.40 11.55 18.21
N ASP A 250 -40.35 12.29 18.56
CA ASP A 250 -40.17 13.68 18.11
C ASP A 250 -39.60 13.74 16.68
N VAL A 251 -40.48 14.06 15.74
CA VAL A 251 -40.16 14.19 14.30
C VAL A 251 -39.07 15.22 14.01
N ARG A 252 -38.96 16.28 14.83
CA ARG A 252 -37.99 17.37 14.59
C ARG A 252 -36.55 16.86 14.64
N LEU A 253 -36.29 15.83 15.42
CA LEU A 253 -34.96 15.25 15.59
C LEU A 253 -34.49 14.51 14.34
N TYR A 254 -35.39 13.91 13.56
CA TYR A 254 -35.02 13.24 12.30
C TYR A 254 -34.63 14.22 11.19
N ASN A 255 -35.18 15.44 11.22
CA ASN A 255 -34.73 16.53 10.34
C ASN A 255 -33.27 16.96 10.59
N MET A 256 -32.66 16.46 11.67
CA MET A 256 -31.23 16.61 11.95
C MET A 256 -30.49 15.28 11.77
N ALA A 257 -31.01 14.19 12.35
CA ALA A 257 -30.38 12.89 12.32
C ALA A 257 -30.13 12.37 10.90
N CYS A 258 -31.09 12.53 9.98
CA CYS A 258 -30.95 12.09 8.59
C CYS A 258 -29.87 12.87 7.82
N PRO A 259 -29.87 14.22 7.80
CA PRO A 259 -28.77 14.99 7.19
C PRO A 259 -27.41 14.76 7.85
N ILE A 260 -27.35 14.61 9.18
CA ILE A 260 -26.11 14.27 9.91
C ILE A 260 -25.58 12.93 9.42
N PHE A 261 -26.45 11.92 9.33
CA PHE A 261 -26.10 10.59 8.83
C PHE A 261 -25.53 10.65 7.40
N GLU A 262 -26.16 11.43 6.51
CA GLU A 262 -25.68 11.64 5.14
C GLU A 262 -24.34 12.38 5.09
N THR A 263 -24.12 13.38 5.96
CA THR A 263 -22.88 14.17 6.02
C THR A 263 -21.67 13.30 6.42
N TYR A 264 -21.88 12.27 7.25
CA TYR A 264 -20.81 11.33 7.60
C TYR A 264 -20.43 10.37 6.47
N GLN A 265 -21.29 10.20 5.45
CA GLN A 265 -21.04 9.35 4.27
C GLN A 265 -20.53 7.95 4.63
N GLY A 266 -21.21 7.28 5.56
CA GLY A 266 -20.85 5.92 5.99
C GLY A 266 -19.89 5.85 7.19
N LEU A 267 -19.36 6.98 7.68
CA LEU A 267 -18.58 7.06 8.93
C LEU A 267 -19.43 7.43 10.15
N ALA A 268 -20.75 7.30 10.04
CA ALA A 268 -21.66 7.70 11.09
C ALA A 268 -21.40 6.87 12.36
N PRO A 269 -21.49 7.48 13.56
CA PRO A 269 -21.36 6.73 14.81
C PRO A 269 -22.34 5.55 14.85
N PRO A 270 -21.92 4.34 15.28
CA PRO A 270 -22.81 3.17 15.33
C PRO A 270 -24.09 3.41 16.14
N ALA A 271 -24.01 4.23 17.19
CA ALA A 271 -25.16 4.62 17.99
C ALA A 271 -26.21 5.40 17.17
N LEU A 272 -25.79 6.28 16.25
CA LEU A 272 -26.70 6.99 15.35
C LEU A 272 -27.41 5.98 14.43
N PHE A 273 -26.65 5.03 13.87
CA PHE A 273 -27.20 3.99 13.01
C PHE A 273 -28.24 3.14 13.75
N GLU A 274 -27.94 2.67 14.97
CA GLU A 274 -28.87 1.85 15.76
C GLU A 274 -30.15 2.61 16.18
N VAL A 275 -30.03 3.89 16.54
CA VAL A 275 -31.19 4.72 16.88
C VAL A 275 -32.08 4.97 15.66
N LEU A 276 -31.51 5.25 14.49
CA LEU A 276 -32.27 5.37 13.25
C LEU A 276 -32.93 4.03 12.89
N LYS A 277 -32.20 2.92 12.99
CA LYS A 277 -32.73 1.57 12.76
C LYS A 277 -33.94 1.25 13.62
N LYS A 278 -33.86 1.54 14.93
CA LYS A 278 -34.94 1.31 15.90
C LYS A 278 -36.23 2.03 15.52
N ASN A 279 -36.13 3.22 14.91
CA ASN A 279 -37.26 4.11 14.66
C ASN A 279 -37.57 4.34 13.17
N LEU A 280 -37.17 3.41 12.31
CA LEU A 280 -37.31 3.52 10.86
C LEU A 280 -38.73 3.86 10.39
N GLN A 281 -39.75 3.25 11.01
CA GLN A 281 -41.15 3.47 10.67
C GLN A 281 -41.61 4.92 10.91
N VAL A 282 -40.98 5.63 11.83
CA VAL A 282 -41.33 7.01 12.17
C VAL A 282 -40.77 7.96 11.13
N PHE A 283 -39.47 7.87 10.84
CA PHE A 283 -38.82 8.82 9.95
C PHE A 283 -38.99 8.52 8.46
N GLU A 284 -39.31 7.28 8.07
CA GLU A 284 -39.61 6.92 6.68
C GLU A 284 -40.75 7.78 6.08
N LEU A 285 -41.71 8.19 6.90
CA LEU A 285 -42.81 9.07 6.49
C LEU A 285 -42.34 10.50 6.15
N ILE A 286 -41.18 10.92 6.64
CA ILE A 286 -40.68 12.30 6.56
C ILE A 286 -39.46 12.39 5.63
N HIS A 287 -38.55 11.42 5.71
CA HIS A 287 -37.34 11.29 4.90
C HIS A 287 -37.33 9.96 4.14
N PRO A 288 -38.27 9.76 3.18
CA PRO A 288 -38.44 8.47 2.50
C PRO A 288 -37.20 8.08 1.68
N GLU A 289 -36.48 9.03 1.10
CA GLU A 289 -35.26 8.76 0.32
C GLU A 289 -34.10 8.28 1.21
N THR A 290 -33.85 8.97 2.33
CA THR A 290 -32.83 8.55 3.30
C THR A 290 -33.22 7.20 3.92
N ALA A 291 -34.50 6.97 4.20
CA ALA A 291 -34.99 5.69 4.70
C ALA A 291 -34.80 4.55 3.68
N ALA A 292 -35.05 4.78 2.39
CA ALA A 292 -34.82 3.80 1.34
C ALA A 292 -33.33 3.43 1.22
N ARG A 293 -32.43 4.42 1.27
CA ARG A 293 -30.98 4.18 1.30
C ARG A 293 -30.55 3.44 2.56
N PHE A 294 -31.12 3.81 3.71
CA PHE A 294 -30.86 3.16 4.99
C PHE A 294 -31.31 1.69 4.99
N LYS A 295 -32.49 1.39 4.45
CA LYS A 295 -33.01 0.03 4.26
C LYS A 295 -32.12 -0.79 3.34
N ALA A 296 -31.63 -0.19 2.25
CA ALA A 296 -30.71 -0.85 1.33
C ALA A 296 -29.40 -1.24 2.03
N ILE A 297 -28.81 -0.35 2.83
CA ILE A 297 -27.64 -0.67 3.67
C ILE A 297 -27.94 -1.83 4.63
N ALA A 298 -29.17 -1.92 5.13
CA ALA A 298 -29.64 -3.03 5.99
C ALA A 298 -30.06 -4.29 5.21
N GLY A 299 -29.91 -4.31 3.87
CA GLY A 299 -30.17 -5.47 3.01
C GLY A 299 -31.55 -5.50 2.34
N ASP A 300 -32.40 -4.48 2.51
CA ASP A 300 -33.71 -4.37 1.86
C ASP A 300 -33.74 -3.25 0.81
N CYS A 301 -33.75 -3.65 -0.45
CA CYS A 301 -33.62 -2.73 -1.59
C CYS A 301 -34.97 -2.40 -2.23
N THR A 302 -36.07 -3.01 -1.78
CA THR A 302 -37.40 -2.93 -2.42
C THR A 302 -37.99 -1.52 -2.46
N HIS A 303 -37.44 -0.61 -1.65
CA HIS A 303 -37.86 0.77 -1.53
C HIS A 303 -36.98 1.76 -2.33
N LEU A 304 -35.90 1.29 -2.95
CA LEU A 304 -35.08 2.12 -3.84
C LEU A 304 -35.79 2.35 -5.18
N PRO A 305 -35.46 3.42 -5.93
CA PRO A 305 -35.86 3.57 -7.33
C PRO A 305 -35.44 2.35 -8.18
N GLU A 306 -36.22 2.01 -9.21
CA GLU A 306 -36.00 0.83 -10.09
C GLU A 306 -34.55 0.73 -10.60
N TRP A 307 -33.98 1.84 -11.07
CA TRP A 307 -32.59 1.87 -11.55
C TRP A 307 -31.54 1.57 -10.45
N GLN A 308 -31.82 1.92 -9.19
CA GLN A 308 -30.94 1.59 -8.05
C GLN A 308 -31.15 0.15 -7.58
N GLN A 309 -32.37 -0.37 -7.68
CA GLN A 309 -32.65 -1.78 -7.45
C GLN A 309 -31.93 -2.65 -8.46
N ASP A 310 -32.00 -2.32 -9.75
CA ASP A 310 -31.29 -3.00 -10.83
C ASP A 310 -29.77 -2.99 -10.59
N LEU A 311 -29.23 -1.88 -10.10
CA LEU A 311 -27.83 -1.76 -9.72
C LEU A 311 -27.45 -2.66 -8.55
N TRP A 312 -28.30 -2.69 -7.51
CA TRP A 312 -28.07 -3.53 -6.34
C TRP A 312 -28.15 -5.01 -6.69
N ASP A 313 -29.17 -5.38 -7.45
CA ASP A 313 -29.35 -6.71 -8.02
C ASP A 313 -28.16 -7.14 -8.90
N ALA A 314 -27.58 -6.19 -9.64
CA ALA A 314 -26.36 -6.40 -10.40
C ALA A 314 -25.12 -6.59 -9.51
N LYS A 315 -25.03 -5.97 -8.32
CA LYS A 315 -23.95 -6.24 -7.36
C LYS A 315 -24.01 -7.66 -6.78
N GLU A 316 -25.22 -8.12 -6.46
CA GLU A 316 -25.43 -9.42 -5.80
C GLU A 316 -25.43 -10.62 -6.76
N SER A 317 -25.77 -10.41 -8.04
CA SER A 317 -25.88 -11.50 -9.03
C SER A 317 -24.96 -11.32 -10.23
N PRO A 318 -23.98 -12.23 -10.44
CA PRO A 318 -23.08 -12.16 -11.61
C PRO A 318 -23.81 -12.17 -12.96
N GLN A 319 -24.98 -12.83 -13.03
CA GLN A 319 -25.79 -12.92 -14.24
C GLN A 319 -26.49 -11.58 -14.55
N LYS A 320 -27.08 -10.95 -13.53
CA LYS A 320 -27.73 -9.65 -13.66
C LYS A 320 -26.70 -8.55 -13.94
N ARG A 321 -25.55 -8.60 -13.27
CA ARG A 321 -24.37 -7.76 -13.57
C ARG A 321 -24.01 -7.79 -15.05
N ALA A 322 -23.80 -9.00 -15.59
CA ALA A 322 -23.43 -9.18 -16.99
C ALA A 322 -24.53 -8.73 -17.96
N ALA A 323 -25.81 -8.83 -17.59
CA ALA A 323 -26.91 -8.33 -18.41
C ALA A 323 -26.93 -6.80 -18.43
N TRP A 324 -26.80 -6.17 -17.26
CA TRP A 324 -26.78 -4.72 -17.10
C TRP A 324 -25.58 -4.08 -17.82
N CYS A 325 -24.36 -4.59 -17.63
CA CYS A 325 -23.17 -4.11 -18.32
C CYS A 325 -23.27 -4.25 -19.85
N ARG A 326 -23.85 -5.34 -20.35
CA ARG A 326 -24.09 -5.51 -21.80
C ARG A 326 -25.09 -4.52 -22.35
N GLN A 327 -26.16 -4.22 -21.60
CA GLN A 327 -27.13 -3.20 -21.99
C GLN A 327 -26.47 -1.81 -22.03
N PHE A 328 -25.65 -1.50 -21.04
CA PHE A 328 -24.87 -0.26 -21.01
C PHE A 328 -23.96 -0.17 -22.25
N LEU A 329 -23.12 -1.18 -22.50
CA LEU A 329 -22.16 -1.21 -23.63
C LEU A 329 -22.80 -1.18 -25.03
N ALA A 330 -24.09 -1.55 -25.14
CA ALA A 330 -24.86 -1.51 -26.38
C ALA A 330 -25.48 -0.13 -26.66
N ALA A 331 -25.53 0.77 -25.67
CA ALA A 331 -26.07 2.12 -25.84
C ALA A 331 -25.08 3.03 -26.59
N ASN A 332 -25.60 3.86 -27.51
CA ASN A 332 -24.79 4.82 -28.28
C ASN A 332 -24.57 6.15 -27.53
N ILE A 333 -25.45 6.45 -26.57
CA ILE A 333 -25.38 7.65 -25.72
C ILE A 333 -25.58 7.19 -24.28
N HIS A 334 -24.67 7.56 -23.39
CA HIS A 334 -24.78 7.27 -21.95
C HIS A 334 -25.16 8.54 -21.20
N LYS A 335 -25.90 8.39 -20.09
CA LYS A 335 -26.09 9.49 -19.14
C LYS A 335 -24.97 9.51 -18.13
N VAL A 336 -24.60 10.70 -17.64
CA VAL A 336 -23.55 10.86 -16.60
C VAL A 336 -23.84 10.02 -15.36
N GLU A 337 -25.11 9.96 -14.94
CA GLU A 337 -25.57 9.18 -13.77
C GLU A 337 -25.33 7.67 -13.89
N ASP A 338 -25.26 7.13 -15.11
CA ASP A 338 -25.10 5.69 -15.37
C ASP A 338 -23.62 5.26 -15.49
N VAL A 339 -22.69 6.20 -15.71
CA VAL A 339 -21.28 5.89 -16.01
C VAL A 339 -20.53 5.40 -14.78
N ILE A 340 -20.62 6.11 -13.64
CA ILE A 340 -19.93 5.67 -12.41
C ILE A 340 -20.45 4.30 -11.92
N PRO A 341 -21.78 4.06 -11.85
CA PRO A 341 -22.27 2.75 -11.49
C PRO A 341 -21.82 1.64 -12.45
N PHE A 342 -21.69 1.93 -13.75
CA PHE A 342 -21.05 1.00 -14.69
C PHE A 342 -19.60 0.71 -14.32
N ILE A 343 -18.79 1.74 -14.06
CA ILE A 343 -17.38 1.56 -13.68
C ILE A 343 -17.23 0.68 -12.44
N HIS A 344 -18.14 0.80 -11.45
CA HIS A 344 -18.13 -0.04 -10.23
C HIS A 344 -18.56 -1.49 -10.45
N LEU A 345 -19.32 -1.78 -11.51
CA LEU A 345 -19.88 -3.10 -11.78
C LEU A 345 -19.14 -3.85 -12.90
N ALA A 346 -18.51 -3.11 -13.80
CA ALA A 346 -17.89 -3.64 -15.00
C ALA A 346 -16.58 -4.37 -14.68
N THR A 347 -16.29 -5.42 -15.43
CA THR A 347 -14.96 -6.06 -15.38
C THR A 347 -13.94 -5.21 -16.13
N PRO A 348 -12.63 -5.40 -15.90
CA PRO A 348 -11.58 -4.67 -16.62
C PRO A 348 -11.71 -4.76 -18.14
N VAL A 349 -12.13 -5.92 -18.65
CA VAL A 349 -12.40 -6.17 -20.08
C VAL A 349 -13.57 -5.33 -20.58
N GLU A 350 -14.66 -5.25 -19.82
CA GLU A 350 -15.85 -4.45 -20.19
C GLU A 350 -15.56 -2.95 -20.15
N ILE A 351 -14.78 -2.50 -19.17
CA ILE A 351 -14.27 -1.12 -19.13
C ILE A 351 -13.39 -0.84 -20.34
N GLY A 352 -12.51 -1.79 -20.71
CA GLY A 352 -11.69 -1.71 -21.92
C GLY A 352 -12.53 -1.58 -23.20
N GLU A 353 -13.60 -2.36 -23.32
CA GLU A 353 -14.54 -2.26 -24.44
C GLU A 353 -15.18 -0.87 -24.50
N TRP A 354 -15.66 -0.35 -23.37
CA TRP A 354 -16.25 0.99 -23.31
C TRP A 354 -15.27 2.09 -23.72
N LEU A 355 -14.05 2.06 -23.18
CA LEU A 355 -13.00 3.04 -23.49
C LEU A 355 -12.54 3.01 -24.95
N SER A 356 -12.68 1.87 -25.64
CA SER A 356 -12.34 1.72 -27.06
C SER A 356 -13.36 2.31 -28.03
N LYS A 357 -14.60 2.54 -27.56
CA LYS A 357 -15.69 3.10 -28.36
C LYS A 357 -15.73 4.63 -28.22
N GLU A 358 -15.97 5.33 -29.31
CA GLU A 358 -16.33 6.76 -29.25
C GLU A 358 -17.81 6.90 -28.88
N THR A 359 -18.14 6.71 -27.60
CA THR A 359 -19.50 6.90 -27.06
C THR A 359 -19.69 8.33 -26.55
N LEU A 360 -20.85 8.92 -26.84
CA LEU A 360 -21.23 10.24 -26.37
C LEU A 360 -21.80 10.13 -24.95
N ILE A 361 -21.30 10.95 -24.02
CA ILE A 361 -21.90 11.11 -22.70
C ILE A 361 -22.79 12.36 -22.76
N GLY A 362 -24.10 12.16 -22.67
CA GLY A 362 -25.09 13.24 -22.80
C GLY A 362 -24.99 14.26 -21.68
N GLU A 363 -25.09 15.55 -22.03
CA GLU A 363 -25.11 16.70 -21.11
C GLU A 363 -23.84 16.90 -20.25
N ALA A 364 -22.75 16.18 -20.53
CA ALA A 364 -21.46 16.33 -19.83
C ALA A 364 -20.54 17.39 -20.50
N SER A 365 -19.82 18.15 -19.67
CA SER A 365 -18.71 19.00 -20.09
C SER A 365 -17.47 18.19 -20.50
N GLU A 366 -16.55 18.80 -21.24
CA GLU A 366 -15.29 18.17 -21.66
C GLU A 366 -14.47 17.67 -20.46
N MET A 367 -14.44 18.45 -19.38
CA MET A 367 -13.78 18.09 -18.13
C MET A 367 -14.43 16.88 -17.45
N GLU A 368 -15.77 16.82 -17.39
CA GLU A 368 -16.49 15.67 -16.82
C GLU A 368 -16.24 14.40 -17.63
N VAL A 369 -16.26 14.49 -18.97
CA VAL A 369 -15.94 13.35 -19.84
C VAL A 369 -14.50 12.88 -19.61
N ALA A 370 -13.54 13.81 -19.54
CA ALA A 370 -12.15 13.49 -19.28
C ALA A 370 -11.96 12.83 -17.90
N PHE A 371 -12.61 13.36 -16.87
CA PHE A 371 -12.58 12.82 -15.51
C PHE A 371 -13.18 11.41 -15.44
N LEU A 372 -14.38 11.19 -16.02
CA LEU A 372 -15.02 9.87 -16.03
C LEU A 372 -14.18 8.82 -16.76
N LYS A 373 -13.56 9.18 -17.89
CA LYS A 373 -12.62 8.30 -18.60
C LYS A 373 -11.37 8.01 -17.77
N LEU A 374 -10.87 9.00 -17.02
CA LEU A 374 -9.72 8.81 -16.13
C LEU A 374 -10.06 7.85 -14.98
N VAL A 375 -11.20 8.04 -14.32
CA VAL A 375 -11.69 7.14 -13.27
C VAL A 375 -11.86 5.72 -13.81
N ALA A 376 -12.50 5.54 -14.97
CA ALA A 376 -12.65 4.22 -15.59
C ALA A 376 -11.30 3.53 -15.85
N ARG A 377 -10.31 4.26 -16.39
CA ARG A 377 -8.96 3.72 -16.60
C ARG A 377 -8.29 3.34 -15.28
N ALA A 378 -8.46 4.14 -14.23
CA ALA A 378 -7.93 3.83 -12.90
C ALA A 378 -8.56 2.55 -12.32
N PHE A 379 -9.88 2.38 -12.45
CA PHE A 379 -10.57 1.14 -12.06
C PHE A 379 -10.07 -0.08 -12.84
N ARG A 380 -9.92 0.04 -14.16
CA ARG A 380 -9.38 -1.05 -14.99
C ARG A 380 -7.99 -1.48 -14.54
N SER A 381 -7.10 -0.51 -14.31
CA SER A 381 -5.71 -0.79 -13.90
C SER A 381 -5.56 -1.24 -12.45
N ALA A 382 -6.50 -0.90 -11.56
CA ALA A 382 -6.46 -1.33 -10.16
C ALA A 382 -6.68 -2.85 -9.98
N GLU A 383 -7.30 -3.53 -10.95
CA GLU A 383 -7.52 -4.99 -10.91
C GLU A 383 -6.48 -5.78 -11.74
N GLU A 384 -5.71 -5.11 -12.60
CA GLU A 384 -4.71 -5.72 -13.49
C GLU A 384 -3.28 -5.35 -13.03
N ASP A 385 -2.90 -5.87 -11.85
CA ASP A 385 -1.71 -5.49 -11.08
C ASP A 385 -0.35 -5.58 -11.82
N ASP A 386 -0.30 -6.31 -12.93
CA ASP A 386 0.93 -6.66 -13.68
C ASP A 386 1.04 -6.01 -15.08
N ASP A 387 0.05 -5.23 -15.54
CA ASP A 387 0.13 -4.56 -16.87
C ASP A 387 0.87 -3.21 -16.79
N LEU A 388 2.19 -3.26 -16.96
CA LEU A 388 3.07 -2.08 -16.95
C LEU A 388 2.74 -1.05 -18.03
N LEU A 389 2.23 -1.48 -19.19
CA LEU A 389 1.91 -0.61 -20.32
C LEU A 389 0.69 0.24 -19.98
N GLN A 390 -0.39 -0.41 -19.53
CA GLN A 390 -1.60 0.29 -19.10
C GLN A 390 -1.33 1.23 -17.93
N ARG A 391 -0.48 0.82 -16.97
CA ARG A 391 -0.09 1.68 -15.85
C ARG A 391 0.62 2.95 -16.32
N ASN A 392 1.51 2.85 -17.31
CA ASN A 392 2.19 4.01 -17.88
C ASN A 392 1.22 4.91 -18.66
N GLU A 393 0.31 4.34 -19.44
CA GLU A 393 -0.74 5.09 -20.13
C GLU A 393 -1.61 5.86 -19.13
N LEU A 394 -2.06 5.21 -18.05
CA LEU A 394 -2.82 5.84 -16.97
C LEU A 394 -2.04 7.00 -16.34
N ALA A 395 -0.76 6.79 -16.03
CA ALA A 395 0.09 7.84 -15.47
C ALA A 395 0.16 9.10 -16.37
N GLN A 396 0.32 8.92 -17.68
CA GLN A 396 0.30 10.02 -18.66
C GLN A 396 -1.07 10.70 -18.75
N GLN A 397 -2.16 9.94 -18.69
CA GLN A 397 -3.51 10.52 -18.71
C GLN A 397 -3.80 11.35 -17.45
N VAL A 398 -3.27 10.96 -16.28
CA VAL A 398 -3.36 11.79 -15.07
C VAL A 398 -2.59 13.10 -15.26
N GLU A 399 -1.35 13.04 -15.79
CA GLU A 399 -0.55 14.25 -16.06
C GLU A 399 -1.26 15.21 -17.02
N LEU A 400 -1.83 14.69 -18.11
CA LEU A 400 -2.61 15.48 -19.06
C LEU A 400 -3.82 16.12 -18.39
N PHE A 401 -4.58 15.35 -17.62
CA PHE A 401 -5.75 15.87 -16.91
C PHE A 401 -5.38 16.99 -15.92
N VAL A 402 -4.31 16.81 -15.15
CA VAL A 402 -3.82 17.84 -14.21
C VAL A 402 -3.29 19.07 -14.95
N SER A 403 -2.62 18.89 -16.08
CA SER A 403 -2.14 20.00 -16.92
C SER A 403 -3.30 20.82 -17.51
N ASP A 404 -4.36 20.15 -17.97
CA ASP A 404 -5.48 20.80 -18.65
C ASP A 404 -6.48 21.43 -17.66
N TRP A 405 -6.68 20.80 -16.50
CA TRP A 405 -7.76 21.13 -15.57
C TRP A 405 -7.34 21.33 -14.10
N GLY A 406 -6.04 21.42 -13.79
CA GLY A 406 -5.53 21.57 -12.42
C GLY A 406 -6.23 22.67 -11.62
N ASP A 407 -6.35 23.87 -12.19
CA ASP A 407 -7.00 25.02 -11.51
C ASP A 407 -8.49 24.82 -11.19
N LYS A 408 -9.13 23.80 -11.79
CA LYS A 408 -10.56 23.46 -11.58
C LYS A 408 -10.78 22.22 -10.75
N ILE A 409 -9.72 21.60 -10.20
CA ILE A 409 -9.86 20.41 -9.37
C ILE A 409 -10.73 20.67 -8.14
N SER A 410 -10.77 21.91 -7.63
CA SER A 410 -11.68 22.33 -6.55
C SER A 410 -13.16 22.24 -6.88
N ASP A 411 -13.52 22.21 -8.18
CA ASP A 411 -14.91 22.11 -8.63
C ASP A 411 -15.41 20.65 -8.59
N ILE A 412 -14.50 19.68 -8.43
CA ILE A 412 -14.84 18.26 -8.31
C ILE A 412 -15.08 17.91 -6.85
N ALA A 413 -16.16 17.18 -6.60
CA ALA A 413 -16.53 16.68 -5.28
C ALA A 413 -15.36 15.88 -4.64
N PRO A 414 -14.91 16.23 -3.41
CA PRO A 414 -13.76 15.56 -2.77
C PRO A 414 -13.88 14.04 -2.66
N GLU A 415 -15.09 13.51 -2.58
CA GLU A 415 -15.40 12.08 -2.57
C GLU A 415 -14.96 11.40 -3.88
N ARG A 416 -15.20 12.05 -5.01
CA ARG A 416 -14.78 11.54 -6.34
C ARG A 416 -13.28 11.63 -6.52
N MET A 417 -12.67 12.66 -5.95
CA MET A 417 -11.21 12.80 -5.95
C MET A 417 -10.55 11.77 -5.04
N PHE A 418 -11.15 11.48 -3.89
CA PHE A 418 -10.73 10.40 -3.00
C PHE A 418 -10.83 9.04 -3.69
N GLU A 419 -11.95 8.76 -4.37
CA GLU A 419 -12.15 7.52 -5.12
C GLU A 419 -11.09 7.34 -6.21
N LEU A 420 -10.81 8.39 -7.00
CA LEU A 420 -9.73 8.37 -7.99
C LEU A 420 -8.36 8.14 -7.31
N ALA A 421 -8.10 8.83 -6.18
CA ALA A 421 -6.86 8.71 -5.43
C ALA A 421 -6.61 7.30 -4.89
N GLU A 422 -7.67 6.64 -4.40
CA GLU A 422 -7.64 5.25 -3.95
C GLU A 422 -7.33 4.31 -5.12
N LYS A 423 -8.02 4.46 -6.27
CA LYS A 423 -7.79 3.61 -7.44
C LYS A 423 -6.42 3.83 -8.08
N LEU A 424 -5.90 5.06 -8.07
CA LEU A 424 -4.52 5.34 -8.48
C LEU A 424 -3.51 4.70 -7.52
N PHE A 425 -3.79 4.68 -6.22
CA PHE A 425 -2.94 3.99 -5.25
C PHE A 425 -2.94 2.48 -5.49
N ASP A 426 -4.13 1.88 -5.68
CA ASP A 426 -4.29 0.45 -5.99
C ASP A 426 -3.56 0.09 -7.29
N ALA A 427 -3.63 0.94 -8.32
CA ALA A 427 -2.89 0.81 -9.58
C ALA A 427 -1.37 1.09 -9.47
N LYS A 428 -0.80 1.14 -8.25
CA LYS A 428 0.62 1.42 -7.97
C LYS A 428 1.12 2.78 -8.49
N LEU A 429 0.24 3.79 -8.51
CA LEU A 429 0.54 5.18 -8.90
C LEU A 429 0.30 6.22 -7.78
N PRO A 430 0.81 6.02 -6.55
CA PRO A 430 0.58 6.96 -5.44
C PRO A 430 1.17 8.36 -5.70
N HIS A 431 2.24 8.47 -6.50
CA HIS A 431 2.81 9.76 -6.89
C HIS A 431 1.87 10.59 -7.78
N LYS A 432 1.05 9.93 -8.61
CA LYS A 432 -0.01 10.60 -9.39
C LYS A 432 -1.18 11.00 -8.51
N SER A 433 -1.52 10.16 -7.54
CA SER A 433 -2.54 10.46 -6.53
C SER A 433 -2.20 11.71 -5.71
N ILE A 434 -0.93 11.95 -5.37
CA ILE A 434 -0.48 13.19 -4.71
C ILE A 434 -0.69 14.42 -5.59
N GLY A 435 -0.31 14.36 -6.87
CA GLY A 435 -0.47 15.49 -7.80
C GLY A 435 -1.90 16.02 -7.89
N VAL A 436 -2.86 15.16 -7.60
CA VAL A 436 -4.29 15.46 -7.57
C VAL A 436 -4.78 15.83 -6.17
N THR A 437 -4.44 15.03 -5.15
CA THR A 437 -4.96 15.22 -3.78
C THR A 437 -4.38 16.44 -3.07
N SER A 438 -3.11 16.77 -3.30
CA SER A 438 -2.43 17.92 -2.68
C SER A 438 -3.17 19.24 -2.92
N GLN A 439 -3.85 19.39 -4.07
CA GLN A 439 -4.53 20.63 -4.45
C GLN A 439 -5.78 20.92 -3.61
N LEU A 440 -6.34 19.88 -2.97
CA LEU A 440 -7.54 19.99 -2.13
C LEU A 440 -7.23 20.03 -0.63
N ILE A 441 -5.99 19.75 -0.23
CA ILE A 441 -5.57 19.82 1.19
C ILE A 441 -5.47 21.30 1.58
N PRO A 442 -6.31 21.79 2.51
CA PRO A 442 -6.28 23.20 2.91
C PRO A 442 -5.15 23.49 3.89
N ASP A 443 -4.78 24.77 4.04
CA ASP A 443 -3.68 25.21 4.92
C ASP A 443 -4.01 25.22 6.43
N HIS A 444 -5.28 25.15 6.82
CA HIS A 444 -5.71 25.21 8.22
C HIS A 444 -5.52 23.87 8.97
N ALA A 445 -5.91 23.84 10.25
CA ALA A 445 -5.91 22.61 11.06
C ALA A 445 -6.81 21.52 10.45
N LEU A 446 -6.36 20.28 10.48
CA LEU A 446 -7.01 19.12 9.87
C LEU A 446 -7.44 18.12 10.95
N TRP A 447 -8.35 17.23 10.62
CA TRP A 447 -8.67 16.05 11.43
C TRP A 447 -8.40 14.78 10.60
N PRO A 448 -8.24 13.59 11.20
CA PRO A 448 -7.87 12.36 10.48
C PRO A 448 -9.04 11.77 9.68
N SER A 449 -9.55 12.52 8.70
CA SER A 449 -10.59 12.10 7.76
C SER A 449 -10.06 11.11 6.73
N PRO A 450 -10.92 10.33 6.03
CA PRO A 450 -10.46 9.42 4.98
C PRO A 450 -9.58 10.10 3.93
N TYR A 451 -9.94 11.31 3.52
CA TYR A 451 -9.17 12.09 2.55
C TYR A 451 -7.76 12.40 3.05
N VAL A 452 -7.65 12.89 4.30
CA VAL A 452 -6.36 13.20 4.93
C VAL A 452 -5.53 11.94 5.13
N LEU A 453 -6.15 10.83 5.53
CA LEU A 453 -5.49 9.54 5.70
C LEU A 453 -4.96 9.00 4.36
N MET A 454 -5.75 9.08 3.29
CA MET A 454 -5.35 8.63 1.95
C MET A 454 -4.20 9.47 1.40
N HIS A 455 -4.30 10.80 1.53
CA HIS A 455 -3.22 11.71 1.16
C HIS A 455 -1.94 11.41 1.94
N SER A 456 -2.04 11.23 3.26
CA SER A 456 -0.91 10.87 4.14
C SER A 456 -0.31 9.50 3.78
N LYS A 457 -1.14 8.52 3.41
CA LYS A 457 -0.71 7.20 2.93
C LYS A 457 0.09 7.33 1.64
N CYS A 458 -0.36 8.14 0.69
CA CYS A 458 0.37 8.40 -0.55
C CYS A 458 1.70 9.10 -0.28
N LEU A 459 1.73 10.13 0.57
CA LEU A 459 2.97 10.83 0.96
C LEU A 459 3.99 9.87 1.58
N LEU A 460 3.53 8.99 2.50
CA LEU A 460 4.38 7.97 3.12
C LEU A 460 4.95 6.99 2.08
N GLU A 461 4.10 6.50 1.18
CA GLU A 461 4.51 5.51 0.17
C GLU A 461 5.50 6.08 -0.84
N THR A 462 5.33 7.35 -1.21
CA THR A 462 6.22 8.09 -2.11
C THR A 462 7.37 8.80 -1.41
N GLN A 463 7.55 8.53 -0.11
CA GLN A 463 8.66 9.02 0.71
C GLN A 463 8.76 10.56 0.73
N GLN A 464 7.62 11.24 0.67
CA GLN A 464 7.49 12.69 0.89
C GLN A 464 7.45 12.98 2.40
N TYR A 465 8.51 12.64 3.13
CA TYR A 465 8.47 12.65 4.59
C TYR A 465 8.39 14.04 5.19
N LYS A 466 9.00 15.04 4.57
CA LYS A 466 8.92 16.42 5.06
C LYS A 466 7.51 16.96 4.87
N THR A 467 6.93 16.77 3.69
CA THR A 467 5.54 17.17 3.42
C THR A 467 4.55 16.37 4.31
N PHE A 468 4.83 15.08 4.55
CA PHE A 468 4.05 14.26 5.49
C PHE A 468 4.08 14.85 6.91
N ASP A 469 5.24 15.26 7.41
CA ASP A 469 5.39 15.88 8.73
C ASP A 469 4.66 17.23 8.82
N ASP A 470 4.73 18.05 7.78
CA ASP A 470 4.05 19.34 7.68
C ASP A 470 2.52 19.18 7.68
N VAL A 471 1.99 18.14 7.02
CA VAL A 471 0.56 17.79 7.08
C VAL A 471 0.20 17.26 8.47
N LEU A 472 0.97 16.31 9.00
CA LEU A 472 0.73 15.67 10.29
C LEU A 472 0.70 16.68 11.44
N ALA A 473 1.60 17.67 11.44
CA ALA A 473 1.66 18.74 12.44
C ALA A 473 0.38 19.58 12.52
N ARG A 474 -0.43 19.58 11.44
CA ARG A 474 -1.72 20.28 11.38
C ARG A 474 -2.90 19.39 11.76
N VAL A 475 -2.71 18.08 11.90
CA VAL A 475 -3.79 17.14 12.24
C VAL A 475 -4.02 17.08 13.74
N ALA A 476 -5.18 17.57 14.19
CA ALA A 476 -5.61 17.43 15.59
C ALA A 476 -5.87 15.96 15.94
N GLY A 477 -5.32 15.50 17.07
CA GLY A 477 -5.45 14.10 17.52
C GLY A 477 -4.67 13.09 16.68
N ALA A 478 -3.60 13.52 15.98
CA ALA A 478 -2.74 12.61 15.23
C ALA A 478 -2.15 11.47 16.08
N ASP A 479 -1.91 11.74 17.36
CA ASP A 479 -1.40 10.80 18.37
C ASP A 479 -2.46 9.82 18.92
N THR A 480 -3.73 9.99 18.57
CA THR A 480 -4.83 9.08 18.92
C THR A 480 -5.41 8.34 17.71
N SER A 481 -5.05 8.73 16.49
CA SER A 481 -5.42 7.99 15.27
C SER A 481 -4.48 6.81 15.05
N LEU A 482 -4.95 5.59 15.27
CA LEU A 482 -4.16 4.36 15.07
C LEU A 482 -3.54 4.28 13.67
N THR A 483 -4.25 4.71 12.64
CA THR A 483 -3.75 4.74 11.25
C THR A 483 -2.58 5.70 11.09
N LEU A 484 -2.70 6.94 11.59
CA LEU A 484 -1.60 7.91 11.52
C LEU A 484 -0.41 7.50 12.40
N MET A 485 -0.66 6.93 13.58
CA MET A 485 0.39 6.35 14.42
C MET A 485 1.13 5.23 13.68
N SER A 486 0.39 4.35 12.98
CA SER A 486 1.00 3.32 12.14
C SER A 486 1.89 3.93 11.06
N PHE A 487 1.43 4.99 10.38
CA PHE A 487 2.21 5.70 9.37
C PHE A 487 3.47 6.35 9.97
N CYS A 488 3.36 6.96 11.16
CA CYS A 488 4.51 7.52 11.87
C CYS A 488 5.52 6.44 12.26
N SER A 489 5.05 5.28 12.74
CA SER A 489 5.93 4.15 13.07
C SER A 489 6.66 3.63 11.82
N LEU A 490 5.99 3.56 10.67
CA LEU A 490 6.57 3.18 9.37
C LEU A 490 7.61 4.19 8.89
N ARG A 491 7.30 5.49 8.97
CA ARG A 491 8.23 6.58 8.65
C ARG A 491 9.48 6.51 9.53
N ASP A 492 9.31 6.43 10.84
CA ASP A 492 10.42 6.40 11.80
C ASP A 492 11.34 5.18 11.57
N GLU A 493 10.78 4.02 11.23
CA GLU A 493 11.59 2.87 10.83
C GLU A 493 12.41 3.15 9.57
N ARG A 494 11.79 3.71 8.52
CA ARG A 494 12.47 4.01 7.25
C ARG A 494 13.59 5.05 7.43
N LEU A 495 13.40 6.02 8.32
CA LEU A 495 14.40 7.02 8.70
C LEU A 495 15.46 6.50 9.69
N GLY A 496 15.33 5.25 10.19
CA GLY A 496 16.27 4.66 11.14
C GLY A 496 16.02 5.01 12.62
N GLU A 497 14.95 5.74 12.93
CA GLU A 497 14.51 6.10 14.28
C GLU A 497 13.79 4.93 14.98
N ILE A 498 14.44 3.77 15.05
CA ILE A 498 13.84 2.50 15.48
C ILE A 498 13.26 2.57 16.89
N ALA A 499 13.91 3.30 17.80
CA ALA A 499 13.41 3.47 19.17
C ALA A 499 12.06 4.21 19.20
N SER A 500 11.90 5.23 18.35
CA SER A 500 10.64 5.96 18.18
C SER A 500 9.58 5.06 17.54
N ALA A 501 9.93 4.33 16.48
CA ALA A 501 9.02 3.40 15.81
C ALA A 501 8.44 2.33 16.76
N ILE A 502 9.28 1.76 17.65
CA ILE A 502 8.86 0.80 18.67
C ILE A 502 7.98 1.47 19.73
N LYS A 503 8.37 2.66 20.22
CA LYS A 503 7.58 3.41 21.20
C LYS A 503 6.16 3.70 20.68
N ILE A 504 6.04 4.11 19.42
CA ILE A 504 4.73 4.36 18.78
C ILE A 504 3.93 3.05 18.71
N SER A 505 4.54 1.93 18.33
CA SER A 505 3.85 0.63 18.32
C SER A 505 3.34 0.22 19.71
N ASP A 506 4.10 0.49 20.76
CA ASP A 506 3.67 0.21 22.14
C ASP A 506 2.52 1.11 22.57
N GLN A 507 2.52 2.39 22.16
CA GLN A 507 1.41 3.31 22.40
C GLN A 507 0.14 2.87 21.66
N MET A 508 0.26 2.38 20.43
CA MET A 508 -0.87 1.82 19.67
C MET A 508 -1.49 0.62 20.39
N ILE A 509 -0.67 -0.28 20.94
CA ILE A 509 -1.13 -1.45 21.72
C ILE A 509 -1.84 -1.00 23.01
N VAL A 510 -1.35 0.05 23.68
CA VAL A 510 -2.02 0.59 24.87
C VAL A 510 -3.37 1.20 24.52
N LEU A 511 -3.48 1.86 23.36
CA LEU A 511 -4.71 2.52 22.91
C LEU A 511 -5.77 1.51 22.44
N ALA A 512 -5.36 0.46 21.73
CA ALA A 512 -6.26 -0.55 21.16
C ALA A 512 -5.65 -1.96 21.23
N PRO A 513 -5.64 -2.60 22.41
CA PRO A 513 -5.00 -3.91 22.63
C PRO A 513 -5.70 -5.07 21.91
N GLU A 514 -6.94 -4.90 21.47
CA GLU A 514 -7.72 -5.88 20.71
C GLU A 514 -7.47 -5.86 19.20
N VAL A 515 -6.76 -4.85 18.68
CA VAL A 515 -6.49 -4.71 17.23
C VAL A 515 -5.22 -5.47 16.84
N PRO A 516 -5.28 -6.52 15.99
CA PRO A 516 -4.11 -7.33 15.63
C PRO A 516 -2.97 -6.54 14.99
N HIS A 517 -3.27 -5.56 14.13
CA HIS A 517 -2.26 -4.75 13.44
C HIS A 517 -1.27 -4.07 14.41
N CYS A 518 -1.75 -3.57 15.55
CA CYS A 518 -0.92 -2.93 16.58
C CYS A 518 0.17 -3.89 17.10
N TRP A 519 -0.22 -5.14 17.37
CA TRP A 519 0.69 -6.19 17.82
C TRP A 519 1.62 -6.68 16.72
N TYR A 520 1.10 -6.84 15.50
CA TYR A 520 1.90 -7.22 14.33
C TYR A 520 3.06 -6.24 14.12
N ARG A 521 2.80 -4.93 14.14
CA ARG A 521 3.83 -3.91 14.01
C ARG A 521 4.91 -4.04 15.09
N GLY A 522 4.49 -4.26 16.34
CA GLY A 522 5.40 -4.47 17.47
C GLY A 522 6.24 -5.75 17.36
N CYS A 523 5.66 -6.85 16.87
CA CYS A 523 6.36 -8.11 16.59
C CYS A 523 7.40 -7.91 15.49
N TYR A 524 7.01 -7.29 14.38
CA TYR A 524 7.86 -7.08 13.21
C TYR A 524 9.10 -6.25 13.55
N LEU A 525 8.92 -5.11 14.22
CA LEU A 525 10.03 -4.23 14.61
C LEU A 525 11.00 -4.93 15.55
N ARG A 526 10.50 -5.73 16.50
CA ARG A 526 11.35 -6.47 17.43
C ARG A 526 12.06 -7.64 16.76
N ASP A 527 11.38 -8.35 15.85
CA ASP A 527 12.01 -9.41 15.05
C ASP A 527 13.22 -8.92 14.26
N ARG A 528 13.10 -7.72 13.70
CA ARG A 528 14.10 -7.11 12.82
C ARG A 528 15.23 -6.41 13.57
N TYR A 529 14.94 -5.73 14.69
CA TYR A 529 15.88 -4.79 15.33
C TYR A 529 16.21 -5.07 16.80
N ARG A 530 15.65 -6.12 17.41
CA ARG A 530 15.91 -6.48 18.81
C ARG A 530 16.46 -7.89 18.95
N ASN A 531 17.07 -8.13 20.11
CA ASN A 531 17.63 -9.44 20.44
C ASN A 531 16.53 -10.47 20.73
N GLU A 532 16.91 -11.76 20.69
CA GLU A 532 16.00 -12.88 20.96
C GLU A 532 15.25 -12.77 22.29
N SER A 533 15.92 -12.29 23.35
CA SER A 533 15.31 -12.18 24.68
C SER A 533 14.13 -11.20 24.70
N GLU A 534 14.31 -10.00 24.15
CA GLU A 534 13.25 -8.98 24.07
C GLU A 534 12.10 -9.43 23.17
N ARG A 535 12.41 -10.15 22.08
CA ARG A 535 11.39 -10.72 21.19
C ARG A 535 10.51 -11.72 21.94
N GLN A 536 11.12 -12.66 22.65
CA GLN A 536 10.39 -13.67 23.42
C GLN A 536 9.56 -13.05 24.54
N GLU A 537 10.10 -12.08 25.28
CA GLU A 537 9.37 -11.35 26.32
C GLU A 537 8.13 -10.64 25.76
N PHE A 538 8.28 -9.97 24.60
CA PHE A 538 7.14 -9.31 23.94
C PHE A 538 6.08 -10.32 23.48
N HIS A 539 6.48 -11.44 22.87
CA HIS A 539 5.55 -12.46 22.39
C HIS A 539 4.73 -13.12 23.50
N GLN A 540 5.27 -13.21 24.72
CA GLN A 540 4.54 -13.70 25.89
C GLN A 540 3.39 -12.77 26.31
N ARG A 541 3.45 -11.48 25.98
CA ARG A 541 2.41 -10.50 26.31
C ARG A 541 1.20 -10.57 25.37
N ILE A 542 1.32 -11.20 24.20
CA ILE A 542 0.23 -11.28 23.22
C ILE A 542 -0.91 -12.14 23.79
N PRO A 543 -2.14 -11.60 23.91
CA PRO A 543 -3.29 -12.37 24.39
C PRO A 543 -3.71 -13.48 23.43
N ASP A 544 -4.08 -14.66 23.93
CA ASP A 544 -4.58 -15.76 23.07
C ASP A 544 -5.94 -15.46 22.42
N SER A 545 -6.71 -14.51 22.99
CA SER A 545 -7.95 -14.00 22.40
C SER A 545 -7.71 -13.22 21.11
N LEU A 546 -6.57 -12.51 21.01
CA LEU A 546 -6.17 -11.81 19.78
C LEU A 546 -5.88 -12.78 18.63
N LEU A 547 -5.40 -13.98 18.97
CA LEU A 547 -4.98 -15.00 18.01
C LEU A 547 -6.13 -15.94 17.61
N GLN A 548 -7.34 -15.72 18.11
CA GLN A 548 -8.46 -16.63 17.90
C GLN A 548 -9.05 -16.52 16.50
N ASP A 549 -9.32 -15.29 16.08
CA ASP A 549 -9.95 -15.01 14.79
C ASP A 549 -8.90 -14.90 13.70
N TYR A 550 -9.22 -15.52 12.57
CA TYR A 550 -8.35 -15.48 11.42
C TYR A 550 -8.30 -14.05 10.83
N SER A 551 -7.08 -13.55 10.60
CA SER A 551 -6.80 -12.36 9.78
C SER A 551 -5.36 -12.41 9.26
N ARG A 552 -5.06 -11.63 8.22
CA ARG A 552 -3.69 -11.54 7.66
C ARG A 552 -2.66 -11.11 8.72
N ASP A 553 -3.01 -10.15 9.56
CA ASP A 553 -2.14 -9.67 10.64
C ASP A 553 -1.88 -10.77 11.68
N VAL A 554 -2.92 -11.53 12.06
CA VAL A 554 -2.75 -12.65 13.00
C VAL A 554 -1.86 -13.74 12.38
N VAL A 555 -2.04 -14.08 11.10
CA VAL A 555 -1.15 -15.04 10.41
C VAL A 555 0.31 -14.57 10.46
N ALA A 556 0.56 -13.28 10.21
CA ALA A 556 1.90 -12.70 10.29
C ALA A 556 2.47 -12.71 11.73
N ILE A 557 1.63 -12.44 12.74
CA ILE A 557 2.00 -12.59 14.16
C ILE A 557 2.40 -14.04 14.46
N LEU A 558 1.60 -15.02 14.03
CA LEU A 558 1.90 -16.44 14.24
C LEU A 558 3.23 -16.86 13.58
N TYR A 559 3.57 -16.27 12.44
CA TYR A 559 4.83 -16.52 11.74
C TYR A 559 6.03 -16.03 12.58
N LEU A 560 5.98 -14.77 13.02
CA LEU A 560 7.03 -14.16 13.85
C LEU A 560 7.15 -14.84 15.22
N LEU A 561 6.01 -15.24 15.80
CA LEU A 561 5.96 -15.98 17.05
C LEU A 561 6.59 -17.37 16.90
N THR A 562 6.37 -18.05 15.77
CA THR A 562 6.98 -19.34 15.48
C THR A 562 8.49 -19.22 15.30
N LYS A 563 8.96 -18.18 14.59
CA LYS A 563 10.38 -17.87 14.42
C LYS A 563 11.11 -17.60 15.75
N ALA A 564 10.39 -17.19 16.78
CA ALA A 564 10.89 -17.00 18.15
C ALA A 564 10.67 -18.24 19.06
N GLY A 565 10.33 -19.40 18.50
CA GLY A 565 10.17 -20.66 19.25
C GLY A 565 8.76 -20.93 19.80
N GLY A 566 7.77 -20.09 19.53
CA GLY A 566 6.41 -20.23 20.06
C GLY A 566 5.46 -21.14 19.26
N PHE A 567 5.97 -22.07 18.45
CA PHE A 567 5.15 -22.81 17.47
C PHE A 567 3.88 -23.45 18.04
N LYS A 568 3.89 -23.96 19.28
CA LYS A 568 2.71 -24.60 19.89
C LYS A 568 1.45 -23.74 19.91
N ARG A 569 1.60 -22.41 20.09
CA ARG A 569 0.46 -21.48 20.03
C ARG A 569 -0.08 -21.33 18.60
N ALA A 570 0.82 -21.28 17.61
CA ALA A 570 0.46 -21.21 16.20
C ALA A 570 -0.14 -22.53 15.68
N GLU A 571 0.40 -23.67 16.10
CA GLU A 571 -0.04 -25.01 15.73
C GLU A 571 -1.53 -25.20 16.02
N LEU A 572 -1.94 -24.84 17.24
CA LEU A 572 -3.33 -24.95 17.70
C LEU A 572 -4.29 -24.19 16.77
N ARG A 573 -3.94 -22.95 16.42
CA ARG A 573 -4.77 -22.07 15.58
C ARG A 573 -4.81 -22.54 14.13
N TRP A 574 -3.67 -22.94 13.57
CA TRP A 574 -3.62 -23.46 12.20
C TRP A 574 -4.46 -24.71 12.02
N VAL A 575 -4.40 -25.66 12.96
CA VAL A 575 -5.21 -26.88 12.89
C VAL A 575 -6.69 -26.55 13.02
N GLN A 576 -7.06 -25.65 13.94
CA GLN A 576 -8.45 -25.22 14.10
C GLN A 576 -8.99 -24.56 12.81
N TRP A 577 -8.34 -23.51 12.30
CA TRP A 577 -8.80 -22.80 11.11
C TRP A 577 -8.84 -23.70 9.87
N PHE A 578 -7.91 -24.65 9.76
CA PHE A 578 -7.90 -25.61 8.66
C PHE A 578 -9.03 -26.62 8.75
N ILE A 579 -9.43 -27.06 9.96
CA ILE A 579 -10.62 -27.91 10.15
C ILE A 579 -11.89 -27.16 9.75
N GLU A 580 -11.98 -25.88 10.07
CA GLU A 580 -13.13 -25.02 9.75
C GLU A 580 -13.31 -24.81 8.24
N ASP A 581 -12.23 -24.43 7.52
CA ASP A 581 -12.25 -24.24 6.06
C ASP A 581 -10.93 -24.67 5.38
N PRO A 582 -10.77 -25.95 5.03
CA PRO A 582 -9.54 -26.46 4.42
C PRO A 582 -9.17 -25.80 3.09
N ARG A 583 -10.18 -25.42 2.28
CA ARG A 583 -9.96 -24.89 0.93
C ARG A 583 -9.46 -23.46 0.99
N ALA A 584 -10.09 -22.60 1.79
CA ALA A 584 -9.65 -21.22 1.95
C ALA A 584 -8.28 -21.10 2.62
N ARG A 585 -7.92 -22.05 3.50
CA ARG A 585 -6.66 -22.00 4.28
C ARG A 585 -5.48 -22.72 3.64
N ALA A 586 -5.69 -23.49 2.55
CA ALA A 586 -4.64 -24.32 1.96
C ALA A 586 -3.41 -23.52 1.49
N VAL A 587 -3.62 -22.41 0.76
CA VAL A 587 -2.53 -21.59 0.22
C VAL A 587 -1.68 -21.00 1.34
N GLU A 588 -2.34 -20.42 2.35
CA GLU A 588 -1.66 -19.71 3.43
C GLU A 588 -0.94 -20.64 4.39
N LEU A 589 -1.51 -21.81 4.72
CA LEU A 589 -0.83 -22.81 5.54
C LEU A 589 0.44 -23.33 4.84
N VAL A 590 0.37 -23.56 3.52
CA VAL A 590 1.53 -23.96 2.72
C VAL A 590 2.57 -22.83 2.72
N ASN A 591 2.18 -21.58 2.46
CA ASN A 591 3.09 -20.43 2.49
C ASN A 591 3.74 -20.24 3.86
N PHE A 592 2.98 -20.39 4.94
CA PHE A 592 3.47 -20.33 6.32
C PHE A 592 4.55 -21.41 6.57
N HIS A 593 4.27 -22.67 6.23
CA HIS A 593 5.18 -23.77 6.47
C HIS A 593 6.49 -23.65 5.67
N PHE A 594 6.40 -23.45 4.35
CA PHE A 594 7.59 -23.33 3.50
C PHE A 594 8.32 -22.01 3.74
N GLY A 595 7.61 -20.92 4.07
CA GLY A 595 8.22 -19.65 4.42
C GLY A 595 9.11 -19.73 5.67
N LEU A 596 8.77 -20.60 6.64
CA LEU A 596 9.64 -20.87 7.79
C LEU A 596 10.86 -21.72 7.38
N GLY A 597 10.66 -22.75 6.56
CA GLY A 597 11.74 -23.63 6.09
C GLY A 597 12.77 -22.91 5.22
N ILE A 598 12.33 -22.05 4.30
CA ILE A 598 13.21 -21.22 3.45
C ILE A 598 14.00 -20.21 4.29
N GLY A 599 13.43 -19.73 5.39
CA GLY A 599 14.10 -18.83 6.36
C GLY A 599 15.16 -19.50 7.24
N GLY A 600 15.60 -20.72 6.92
CA GLY A 600 16.67 -21.43 7.63
C GLY A 600 16.26 -22.08 8.96
N TRP A 601 14.96 -22.18 9.25
CA TRP A 601 14.46 -22.81 10.48
C TRP A 601 14.33 -24.33 10.31
N ASN A 602 15.13 -25.09 11.07
CA ASN A 602 15.31 -26.55 10.93
C ASN A 602 14.22 -27.41 11.60
N GLY A 603 12.97 -26.91 11.60
CA GLY A 603 11.79 -27.64 12.07
C GLY A 603 11.31 -27.20 13.46
N PHE A 604 10.05 -27.52 13.71
CA PHE A 604 9.36 -27.27 14.97
C PHE A 604 8.76 -28.56 15.50
N GLU A 605 8.64 -28.68 16.82
CA GLU A 605 8.06 -29.86 17.44
C GLU A 605 6.54 -29.86 17.26
N VAL A 606 6.04 -30.74 16.39
CA VAL A 606 4.61 -30.93 16.15
C VAL A 606 4.00 -31.77 17.28
N SER A 607 2.84 -31.37 17.77
CA SER A 607 2.08 -32.12 18.77
C SER A 607 1.49 -33.38 18.16
N LEU A 608 1.69 -34.52 18.83
CA LEU A 608 1.12 -35.80 18.37
C LEU A 608 -0.41 -35.81 18.43
N GLU A 609 -0.98 -35.09 19.40
CA GLU A 609 -2.41 -34.98 19.65
C GLU A 609 -2.76 -33.51 19.93
N LEU A 610 -3.95 -33.08 19.49
CA LEU A 610 -4.53 -31.77 19.76
C LEU A 610 -6.00 -31.94 20.10
N GLU A 611 -6.53 -31.10 20.98
CA GLU A 611 -7.91 -31.20 21.46
C GLU A 611 -8.94 -31.16 20.31
N GLN A 612 -8.67 -30.37 19.27
CA GLN A 612 -9.57 -30.23 18.11
C GLN A 612 -9.56 -31.44 17.15
N CYS A 613 -8.60 -32.36 17.29
CA CYS A 613 -8.40 -33.48 16.38
C CYS A 613 -8.07 -34.77 17.14
N LYS A 614 -9.05 -35.67 17.22
CA LYS A 614 -8.91 -36.97 17.90
C LYS A 614 -7.88 -37.89 17.27
N ALA A 615 -7.75 -37.86 15.94
CA ALA A 615 -6.72 -38.61 15.21
C ALA A 615 -6.62 -38.09 13.77
N ALA A 616 -5.44 -38.17 13.16
CA ALA A 616 -5.28 -37.97 11.72
C ALA A 616 -4.68 -39.23 11.08
N VAL A 617 -5.30 -39.71 10.00
CA VAL A 617 -4.99 -41.02 9.42
C VAL A 617 -4.81 -40.92 7.92
N GLN A 618 -3.71 -41.49 7.42
CA GLN A 618 -3.53 -41.79 6.01
C GLN A 618 -3.91 -43.26 5.76
N PHE A 619 -4.83 -43.50 4.84
CA PHE A 619 -5.34 -44.83 4.54
C PHE A 619 -5.55 -45.02 3.04
N GLU A 620 -5.60 -46.27 2.63
CA GLU A 620 -5.89 -46.69 1.27
C GLU A 620 -7.35 -47.16 1.19
N GLN A 621 -8.08 -46.65 0.21
CA GLN A 621 -9.42 -47.08 -0.15
C GLN A 621 -9.38 -47.56 -1.61
N ASP A 622 -9.58 -48.86 -1.83
CA ASP A 622 -9.57 -49.48 -3.17
C ASP A 622 -8.42 -48.98 -4.07
N ALA A 623 -7.18 -49.04 -3.57
CA ALA A 623 -5.93 -48.57 -4.20
C ALA A 623 -5.69 -47.04 -4.25
N SER A 624 -6.60 -46.22 -3.74
CA SER A 624 -6.43 -44.76 -3.65
C SER A 624 -6.03 -44.31 -2.24
N THR A 625 -4.93 -43.56 -2.13
CA THR A 625 -4.44 -43.04 -0.83
C THR A 625 -5.12 -41.73 -0.43
N MET A 626 -5.80 -41.73 0.71
CA MET A 626 -6.49 -40.58 1.29
C MET A 626 -5.91 -40.22 2.66
N ILE A 627 -6.08 -38.95 3.03
CA ILE A 627 -5.74 -38.43 4.37
C ILE A 627 -7.00 -37.78 4.92
N ARG A 628 -7.38 -38.12 6.15
CA ARG A 628 -8.53 -37.54 6.86
C ARG A 628 -8.20 -37.21 8.31
N LEU A 629 -8.74 -36.10 8.79
CA LEU A 629 -8.74 -35.68 10.19
C LEU A 629 -10.01 -36.22 10.85
N ILE A 630 -9.90 -36.82 12.03
CA ILE A 630 -11.05 -37.29 12.81
C ILE A 630 -11.33 -36.25 13.89
N VAL A 631 -12.51 -35.64 13.79
CA VAL A 631 -12.93 -34.52 14.63
C VAL A 631 -14.19 -34.88 15.41
N ASP A 632 -14.50 -34.10 16.45
CA ASP A 632 -15.73 -34.28 17.18
C ASP A 632 -16.96 -33.96 16.33
N ASP A 633 -18.09 -34.57 16.67
CA ASP A 633 -19.33 -34.47 15.89
C ASP A 633 -19.95 -33.05 15.86
N HIS A 634 -19.50 -32.16 16.75
CA HIS A 634 -19.92 -30.75 16.78
C HIS A 634 -19.11 -29.86 15.83
N GLN A 635 -17.99 -30.37 15.30
CA GLN A 635 -17.15 -29.66 14.34
C GLN A 635 -17.73 -29.79 12.91
N PRO A 636 -17.43 -28.84 12.00
CA PRO A 636 -17.90 -28.90 10.63
C PRO A 636 -17.34 -30.14 9.91
N SER A 637 -18.24 -30.94 9.32
CA SER A 637 -17.89 -32.07 8.46
C SER A 637 -17.63 -31.57 7.04
N ASN A 638 -16.45 -31.87 6.51
CA ASN A 638 -16.03 -31.46 5.16
C ASN A 638 -15.26 -32.60 4.47
N GLU A 639 -14.78 -32.36 3.25
CA GLU A 639 -14.08 -33.39 2.46
C GLU A 639 -12.77 -33.87 3.09
N CYS A 640 -12.23 -33.16 4.07
CA CYS A 640 -10.96 -33.46 4.74
C CYS A 640 -11.15 -34.06 6.14
N THR A 641 -12.36 -33.99 6.71
CA THR A 641 -12.67 -34.43 8.08
C THR A 641 -13.61 -35.65 8.09
N LEU A 642 -13.60 -36.38 9.20
CA LEU A 642 -14.53 -37.45 9.52
C LEU A 642 -15.05 -37.25 10.95
N ASN A 643 -16.37 -37.25 11.11
CA ASN A 643 -16.99 -37.22 12.44
C ASN A 643 -16.61 -38.48 13.22
N ALA A 644 -16.23 -38.31 14.48
CA ALA A 644 -15.80 -39.38 15.36
C ALA A 644 -16.86 -40.50 15.53
N SER A 645 -18.16 -40.17 15.42
CA SER A 645 -19.23 -41.17 15.44
C SER A 645 -19.41 -41.95 14.14
N SER A 646 -18.79 -41.54 13.02
CA SER A 646 -18.93 -42.25 11.75
C SER A 646 -18.31 -43.65 11.82
N GLN A 647 -18.96 -44.63 11.17
CA GLN A 647 -18.50 -46.02 11.15
C GLN A 647 -17.09 -46.15 10.58
N LEU A 648 -16.75 -45.33 9.58
CA LEU A 648 -15.42 -45.27 8.99
C LEU A 648 -14.38 -44.71 9.98
N ALA A 649 -14.68 -43.61 10.69
CA ALA A 649 -13.77 -43.07 11.70
C ALA A 649 -13.49 -44.06 12.83
N GLN A 650 -14.54 -44.75 13.33
CA GLN A 650 -14.39 -45.76 14.37
C GLN A 650 -13.56 -46.96 13.89
N LEU A 651 -13.74 -47.38 12.64
CA LEU A 651 -12.94 -48.44 12.03
C LEU A 651 -11.46 -48.02 11.93
N LEU A 652 -11.17 -46.86 11.33
CA LEU A 652 -9.80 -46.37 11.13
C LEU A 652 -9.07 -46.13 12.46
N GLN A 653 -9.78 -45.70 13.51
CA GLN A 653 -9.19 -45.55 14.84
C GLN A 653 -8.77 -46.88 15.47
N ARG A 654 -9.52 -47.96 15.24
CA ARG A 654 -9.25 -49.29 15.82
C ARG A 654 -8.29 -50.13 14.99
N LEU A 655 -8.21 -49.88 13.68
CA LEU A 655 -7.39 -50.65 12.76
C LEU A 655 -5.88 -50.44 13.04
N PRO A 656 -5.09 -51.51 13.18
CA PRO A 656 -3.63 -51.42 13.23
C PRO A 656 -3.03 -50.93 11.91
N ILE A 657 -1.84 -50.34 11.98
CA ILE A 657 -1.11 -49.89 10.80
C ILE A 657 -0.72 -51.11 9.95
N GLY A 658 -1.01 -51.06 8.64
CA GLY A 658 -0.70 -52.11 7.67
C GLY A 658 -1.78 -53.18 7.51
N GLU A 659 -2.77 -53.26 8.41
CA GLU A 659 -3.88 -54.20 8.30
C GLU A 659 -5.03 -53.64 7.45
N SER A 660 -5.83 -54.52 6.86
CA SER A 660 -6.96 -54.17 5.99
C SER A 660 -8.27 -54.70 6.58
N ALA A 661 -9.32 -53.88 6.56
CA ALA A 661 -10.67 -54.27 6.96
C ALA A 661 -11.71 -53.74 5.96
N ASN A 662 -12.82 -54.47 5.84
CA ASN A 662 -13.90 -54.10 4.94
C ASN A 662 -14.99 -53.35 5.71
N LEU A 663 -15.48 -52.25 5.12
CA LEU A 663 -16.69 -51.57 5.55
C LEU A 663 -17.66 -51.51 4.36
N GLY A 664 -18.74 -52.29 4.43
CA GLY A 664 -19.63 -52.48 3.28
C GLY A 664 -18.94 -53.26 2.15
N MET A 665 -18.92 -52.69 0.94
CA MET A 665 -18.28 -53.28 -0.26
C MET A 665 -16.85 -52.81 -0.51
N THR A 666 -16.30 -51.97 0.38
CA THR A 666 -15.01 -51.28 0.19
C THR A 666 -13.98 -51.75 1.19
N SER A 667 -12.73 -51.89 0.74
CA SER A 667 -11.59 -52.26 1.57
C SER A 667 -10.80 -51.04 2.03
N TYR A 668 -10.44 -51.00 3.31
CA TYR A 668 -9.70 -49.90 3.93
C TYR A 668 -8.43 -50.44 4.60
N LYS A 669 -7.28 -49.82 4.32
CA LYS A 669 -5.98 -50.16 4.93
C LYS A 669 -5.32 -48.92 5.50
N VAL A 670 -5.04 -48.90 6.81
CA VAL A 670 -4.33 -47.78 7.44
C VAL A 670 -2.84 -47.87 7.07
N GLN A 671 -2.30 -46.81 6.48
CA GLN A 671 -0.89 -46.73 6.08
C GLN A 671 -0.04 -46.02 7.13
N GLU A 672 -0.54 -44.91 7.68
CA GLU A 672 0.22 -44.05 8.60
C GLU A 672 -0.74 -43.31 9.54
N ARG A 673 -0.32 -43.07 10.78
CA ARG A 673 -0.98 -42.15 11.72
C ARG A 673 -0.14 -40.88 11.80
N LEU A 674 -0.78 -39.74 11.55
CA LEU A 674 -0.10 -38.46 11.39
C LEU A 674 -0.42 -37.54 12.57
N PRO A 675 0.54 -36.69 13.00
CA PRO A 675 0.22 -35.52 13.80
C PRO A 675 -0.81 -34.62 13.08
N PRO A 676 -1.76 -33.99 13.78
CA PRO A 676 -2.82 -33.20 13.15
C PRO A 676 -2.31 -32.13 12.18
N TYR A 677 -1.29 -31.36 12.58
CA TYR A 677 -0.70 -30.32 11.72
C TYR A 677 -0.06 -30.89 10.45
N VAL A 678 0.65 -32.02 10.54
CA VAL A 678 1.28 -32.69 9.37
C VAL A 678 0.20 -33.17 8.41
N ALA A 679 -0.90 -33.71 8.92
CA ALA A 679 -2.04 -34.10 8.10
C ALA A 679 -2.66 -32.88 7.39
N CYS A 680 -2.89 -31.77 8.11
CA CYS A 680 -3.37 -30.52 7.54
C CYS A 680 -2.46 -30.04 6.40
N LEU A 681 -1.13 -30.00 6.61
CA LEU A 681 -0.17 -29.61 5.59
C LEU A 681 -0.20 -30.51 4.34
N ARG A 682 -0.22 -31.84 4.52
CA ARG A 682 -0.29 -32.78 3.39
C ARG A 682 -1.60 -32.66 2.61
N ILE A 683 -2.70 -32.37 3.29
CA ILE A 683 -3.99 -32.10 2.64
C ILE A 683 -3.94 -30.75 1.91
N ALA A 684 -3.44 -29.70 2.55
CA ALA A 684 -3.30 -28.35 1.98
C ALA A 684 -2.47 -28.35 0.70
N LEU A 685 -1.34 -29.07 0.68
CA LEU A 685 -0.50 -29.28 -0.50
C LEU A 685 -1.30 -29.87 -1.68
N LYS A 686 -2.11 -30.89 -1.41
CA LYS A 686 -2.95 -31.53 -2.44
C LYS A 686 -4.06 -30.59 -2.91
N LEU A 687 -4.74 -29.91 -1.99
CA LEU A 687 -5.82 -28.96 -2.33
C LEU A 687 -5.29 -27.80 -3.17
N ARG A 688 -4.17 -27.19 -2.76
CA ARG A 688 -3.52 -26.11 -3.50
C ARG A 688 -3.15 -26.56 -4.91
N HIS A 689 -2.62 -27.77 -5.07
CA HIS A 689 -2.29 -28.30 -6.39
C HIS A 689 -3.53 -28.62 -7.26
N ILE A 690 -4.55 -29.25 -6.69
CA ILE A 690 -5.77 -29.66 -7.43
C ILE A 690 -6.60 -28.43 -7.84
N ASN A 691 -6.63 -27.41 -7.00
CA ASN A 691 -7.43 -26.20 -7.22
C ASN A 691 -6.66 -25.10 -7.96
N ASN A 692 -5.39 -25.32 -8.30
CA ASN A 692 -4.61 -24.35 -9.08
C ASN A 692 -5.10 -24.33 -10.53
N ASP A 693 -5.74 -23.22 -10.93
CA ASP A 693 -6.26 -22.97 -12.28
C ASP A 693 -5.22 -22.31 -13.22
N GLY A 694 -4.01 -22.08 -12.71
CA GLY A 694 -2.92 -21.37 -13.39
C GLY A 694 -2.57 -20.03 -12.74
N SER A 695 -3.38 -19.51 -11.79
CA SER A 695 -3.08 -18.25 -11.10
C SER A 695 -1.98 -18.38 -10.03
N ASP A 696 -1.67 -19.59 -9.57
CA ASP A 696 -0.67 -19.86 -8.54
C ASP A 696 0.56 -20.53 -9.17
N CYS A 697 1.76 -20.11 -8.79
CA CYS A 697 3.00 -20.72 -9.27
C CYS A 697 3.28 -22.11 -8.64
N PHE A 698 2.52 -22.49 -7.62
CA PHE A 698 2.71 -23.75 -6.91
C PHE A 698 2.23 -24.97 -7.70
N ALA A 699 3.13 -25.94 -7.90
CA ALA A 699 2.81 -27.25 -8.47
C ALA A 699 3.50 -28.38 -7.72
N MET A 700 2.75 -29.44 -7.40
CA MET A 700 3.33 -30.67 -6.88
C MET A 700 3.97 -31.47 -8.02
N MET A 701 5.30 -31.52 -8.04
CA MET A 701 6.04 -32.36 -9.00
C MET A 701 6.15 -33.80 -8.47
N LYS A 702 5.73 -34.77 -9.29
CA LYS A 702 6.01 -36.18 -9.04
C LYS A 702 7.30 -36.56 -9.76
N MET A 703 8.34 -36.89 -8.99
CA MET A 703 9.58 -37.40 -9.56
C MET A 703 9.32 -38.74 -10.26
N PRO A 704 9.97 -39.00 -11.42
CA PRO A 704 9.91 -40.30 -12.07
C PRO A 704 10.37 -41.40 -11.10
N SER A 705 9.64 -42.52 -11.07
CA SER A 705 10.03 -43.69 -10.28
C SER A 705 11.26 -44.40 -10.85
N ASP A 706 11.52 -44.20 -12.15
CA ASP A 706 12.68 -44.72 -12.86
C ASP A 706 13.88 -43.76 -12.71
N THR A 707 15.00 -44.30 -12.22
CA THR A 707 16.19 -43.50 -11.90
C THR A 707 16.85 -42.92 -13.17
N GLU A 708 16.74 -43.60 -14.31
CA GLU A 708 17.32 -43.14 -15.58
C GLU A 708 16.60 -41.91 -16.16
N GLN A 709 15.32 -41.72 -15.80
CA GLN A 709 14.50 -40.62 -16.28
C GLN A 709 14.61 -39.35 -15.42
N ILE A 710 15.24 -39.43 -14.24
CA ILE A 710 15.36 -38.30 -13.32
C ILE A 710 16.16 -37.16 -13.94
N VAL A 711 17.33 -37.44 -14.54
CA VAL A 711 18.19 -36.40 -15.13
C VAL A 711 17.53 -35.74 -16.34
N PRO A 712 17.03 -36.50 -17.35
CA PRO A 712 16.29 -35.90 -18.46
C PRO A 712 15.07 -35.07 -18.01
N PHE A 713 14.34 -35.53 -16.98
CA PHE A 713 13.22 -34.79 -16.42
C PHE A 713 13.65 -33.45 -15.82
N LEU A 714 14.75 -33.41 -15.05
CA LEU A 714 15.28 -32.17 -14.50
C LEU A 714 15.84 -31.23 -15.58
N GLU A 715 16.54 -31.76 -16.60
CA GLU A 715 17.02 -31.00 -17.75
C GLU A 715 15.85 -30.33 -18.50
N GLU A 716 14.75 -31.05 -18.72
CA GLU A 716 13.53 -30.52 -19.33
C GLU A 716 12.92 -29.41 -18.47
N LYS A 717 12.66 -29.65 -17.17
CA LYS A 717 11.95 -28.70 -16.31
C LYS A 717 12.76 -27.44 -16.00
N LEU A 718 14.07 -27.58 -15.77
CA LEU A 718 14.96 -26.44 -15.50
C LEU A 718 15.38 -25.69 -16.78
N GLY A 719 15.22 -26.31 -17.96
CA GLY A 719 15.50 -25.70 -19.27
C GLY A 719 14.37 -24.80 -19.81
N LEU A 720 13.19 -24.81 -19.19
CA LEU A 720 12.07 -23.95 -19.58
C LEU A 720 12.41 -22.47 -19.34
N GLY A 721 12.22 -21.61 -20.35
CA GLY A 721 12.44 -20.16 -20.24
C GLY A 721 13.84 -19.64 -20.64
N VAL A 722 14.75 -20.50 -21.09
CA VAL A 722 16.09 -20.08 -21.57
C VAL A 722 16.01 -19.18 -22.81
N GLU A 723 15.01 -19.36 -23.67
CA GLU A 723 14.84 -18.53 -24.88
C GLU A 723 14.45 -17.07 -24.57
N ASN A 724 13.56 -16.84 -23.60
CA ASN A 724 13.17 -15.49 -23.18
C ASN A 724 14.36 -14.73 -22.58
N LYS A 725 15.23 -15.41 -21.82
CA LYS A 725 16.46 -14.83 -21.27
C LYS A 725 17.44 -14.40 -22.38
N LYS A 726 17.56 -15.18 -23.46
CA LYS A 726 18.42 -14.86 -24.61
C LYS A 726 17.93 -13.65 -25.41
N GLN A 727 16.61 -13.45 -25.51
CA GLN A 727 16.07 -12.27 -26.18
C GLN A 727 16.38 -10.99 -25.38
N LEU A 728 16.15 -11.00 -24.07
CA LEU A 728 16.40 -9.87 -23.16
C LEU A 728 17.90 -9.51 -23.04
N SER A 729 18.80 -10.49 -23.11
CA SER A 729 20.25 -10.23 -23.03
C SER A 729 20.81 -9.53 -24.28
N SER A 730 20.15 -9.66 -25.43
CA SER A 730 20.64 -9.18 -26.74
C SER A 730 20.28 -7.73 -27.11
N ILE A 731 19.45 -7.04 -26.33
CA ILE A 731 19.01 -5.69 -26.64
C ILE A 731 20.05 -4.67 -26.15
N ASP A 732 20.75 -4.01 -27.07
CA ASP A 732 21.89 -3.14 -26.75
C ASP A 732 21.56 -1.89 -25.92
N ASN A 733 20.35 -1.33 -26.05
CA ASN A 733 20.01 0.00 -25.51
C ASN A 733 19.37 0.00 -24.10
N ILE A 734 19.36 -1.14 -23.39
CA ILE A 734 18.79 -1.21 -22.04
C ILE A 734 19.90 -0.98 -21.00
N PRO A 735 19.75 -0.03 -20.06
CA PRO A 735 20.66 0.12 -18.92
C PRO A 735 20.82 -1.19 -18.13
N LEU A 736 22.01 -1.42 -17.59
CA LEU A 736 22.39 -2.63 -16.88
C LEU A 736 21.46 -2.91 -15.69
N PHE A 737 21.07 -1.88 -14.94
CA PHE A 737 20.19 -2.03 -13.77
C PHE A 737 18.81 -2.56 -14.13
N ILE A 738 18.19 -1.97 -15.17
CA ILE A 738 16.88 -2.41 -15.69
C ILE A 738 16.99 -3.84 -16.24
N ARG A 739 18.04 -4.12 -17.01
CA ARG A 739 18.25 -5.45 -17.58
C ARG A 739 18.47 -6.51 -16.50
N GLY A 740 19.30 -6.23 -15.51
CA GLY A 740 19.59 -7.18 -14.45
C GLY A 740 18.38 -7.43 -13.55
N HIS A 741 17.57 -6.40 -13.26
CA HIS A 741 16.29 -6.57 -12.58
C HIS A 741 15.32 -7.43 -13.39
N ALA A 742 15.18 -7.19 -14.70
CA ALA A 742 14.31 -8.00 -15.57
C ALA A 742 14.75 -9.48 -15.67
N LEU A 743 16.05 -9.76 -15.65
CA LEU A 743 16.58 -11.12 -15.72
C LEU A 743 16.55 -11.87 -14.37
N TYR A 744 16.65 -11.13 -13.26
CA TYR A 744 16.77 -11.65 -11.89
C TYR A 744 15.95 -10.81 -10.89
N PRO A 745 14.61 -10.77 -11.02
CA PRO A 745 13.76 -9.90 -10.20
C PRO A 745 13.84 -10.19 -8.71
N ASP A 746 14.09 -11.45 -8.34
CA ASP A 746 14.04 -11.91 -6.94
C ASP A 746 15.35 -11.70 -6.15
N ASN A 747 16.46 -11.40 -6.82
CA ASN A 747 17.76 -11.30 -6.15
C ASN A 747 18.74 -10.37 -6.88
N ALA A 748 18.89 -9.15 -6.35
CA ALA A 748 19.76 -8.11 -6.90
C ALA A 748 21.24 -8.51 -6.96
N PHE A 749 21.79 -9.17 -5.93
CA PHE A 749 23.21 -9.56 -5.90
C PHE A 749 23.52 -10.67 -6.89
N LYS A 750 22.63 -11.67 -7.01
CA LYS A 750 22.71 -12.70 -8.06
C LYS A 750 22.62 -12.06 -9.44
N GLY A 751 21.70 -11.10 -9.61
CA GLY A 751 21.54 -10.34 -10.85
C GLY A 751 22.82 -9.59 -11.22
N ALA A 752 23.36 -8.79 -10.30
CA ALA A 752 24.59 -8.04 -10.47
C ALA A 752 25.79 -8.93 -10.84
N LEU A 753 26.05 -10.00 -10.06
CA LEU A 753 27.19 -10.89 -10.30
C LEU A 753 27.09 -11.61 -11.66
N ASN A 754 25.90 -12.11 -12.03
CA ASN A 754 25.69 -12.71 -13.34
C ASN A 754 25.84 -11.69 -14.46
N CYS A 755 25.29 -10.48 -14.29
CA CYS A 755 25.46 -9.39 -15.26
C CYS A 755 26.94 -9.07 -15.50
N TRP A 756 27.76 -8.97 -14.45
CA TRP A 756 29.20 -8.67 -14.57
C TRP A 756 30.04 -9.80 -15.15
N THR A 757 29.57 -11.05 -15.11
CA THR A 757 30.31 -12.23 -15.57
C THR A 757 29.83 -12.78 -16.91
N ASP A 758 28.68 -12.33 -17.42
CA ASP A 758 28.13 -12.74 -18.71
C ASP A 758 28.66 -11.87 -19.87
N VAL A 759 29.29 -12.53 -20.85
CA VAL A 759 29.83 -11.91 -22.08
C VAL A 759 28.70 -11.44 -23.01
N GLY A 760 27.55 -12.09 -22.98
CA GLY A 760 26.40 -11.77 -23.83
C GLY A 760 25.65 -10.51 -23.41
N ILE A 761 25.95 -9.95 -22.23
CA ILE A 761 25.30 -8.74 -21.72
C ILE A 761 26.15 -7.51 -22.05
N PRO A 762 25.66 -6.58 -22.89
CA PRO A 762 26.39 -5.36 -23.22
C PRO A 762 26.43 -4.41 -22.02
N LYS A 763 27.59 -3.76 -21.81
CA LYS A 763 27.85 -2.89 -20.66
C LYS A 763 28.40 -1.55 -21.13
N SER A 764 27.97 -0.48 -20.46
CA SER A 764 28.50 0.86 -20.69
C SER A 764 29.93 0.98 -20.16
N TRP A 765 30.66 1.97 -20.68
CA TRP A 765 31.90 2.41 -20.03
C TRP A 765 31.60 2.98 -18.64
N LEU A 766 32.62 2.96 -17.76
CA LEU A 766 32.52 3.60 -16.45
C LEU A 766 32.33 5.10 -16.61
N PHE A 767 31.42 5.67 -15.81
CA PHE A 767 31.14 7.10 -15.84
C PHE A 767 32.38 7.91 -15.45
N ALA A 768 32.68 8.95 -16.23
CA ALA A 768 33.94 9.70 -16.16
C ALA A 768 33.77 11.16 -15.65
N GLU A 769 32.58 11.50 -15.17
CA GLU A 769 32.25 12.79 -14.56
C GLU A 769 31.84 12.60 -13.09
N GLY A 770 31.80 13.67 -12.30
CA GLY A 770 31.54 13.61 -10.86
C GLY A 770 32.80 13.69 -9.98
N ASP A 771 32.68 13.26 -8.73
CA ASP A 771 33.75 13.35 -7.73
C ASP A 771 34.84 12.29 -7.98
N ALA A 772 36.06 12.74 -8.28
CA ALA A 772 37.22 11.88 -8.53
C ALA A 772 38.00 11.52 -7.26
N ASP A 773 37.72 12.18 -6.13
CA ASP A 773 38.36 11.90 -4.84
C ASP A 773 37.35 11.85 -3.67
N PRO A 774 36.35 10.95 -3.74
CA PRO A 774 35.33 10.86 -2.71
C PRO A 774 35.92 10.31 -1.40
N GLN A 775 35.55 10.91 -0.27
CA GLN A 775 35.90 10.39 1.06
C GLN A 775 35.01 9.21 1.48
N ALA A 776 33.78 9.19 0.97
CA ALA A 776 32.79 8.16 1.23
C ALA A 776 31.96 7.92 -0.03
N VAL A 777 31.51 6.68 -0.22
CA VAL A 777 30.68 6.29 -1.37
C VAL A 777 29.50 5.46 -0.94
N VAL A 778 28.33 5.75 -1.51
CA VAL A 778 27.14 4.89 -1.39
C VAL A 778 27.26 3.74 -2.38
N LEU A 779 27.00 2.52 -1.91
CA LEU A 779 27.08 1.31 -2.71
C LEU A 779 25.69 0.67 -2.91
N ASP A 780 25.42 0.25 -4.15
CA ASP A 780 24.33 -0.65 -4.54
C ASP A 780 24.85 -2.07 -4.86
N ALA A 781 23.97 -3.02 -5.17
CA ALA A 781 24.35 -4.40 -5.49
C ALA A 781 25.31 -4.53 -6.69
N TYR A 782 25.21 -3.66 -7.70
CA TYR A 782 26.07 -3.70 -8.89
C TYR A 782 27.45 -3.12 -8.63
N SER A 783 27.55 -2.06 -7.83
CA SER A 783 28.82 -1.52 -7.36
C SER A 783 29.57 -2.54 -6.49
N ILE A 784 28.85 -3.22 -5.58
CA ILE A 784 29.37 -4.31 -4.75
C ILE A 784 29.81 -5.48 -5.63
N GLY A 785 28.95 -5.90 -6.57
CA GLY A 785 29.25 -6.97 -7.52
C GLY A 785 30.48 -6.67 -8.37
N TYR A 786 30.61 -5.43 -8.86
CA TYR A 786 31.77 -4.99 -9.63
C TYR A 786 33.05 -5.08 -8.81
N LEU A 787 33.05 -4.52 -7.59
CA LEU A 787 34.21 -4.54 -6.70
C LEU A 787 34.59 -5.97 -6.26
N ALA A 788 33.61 -6.85 -6.07
CA ALA A 788 33.84 -8.23 -5.69
C ALA A 788 34.43 -9.06 -6.83
N VAL A 789 33.89 -8.92 -8.05
CA VAL A 789 34.36 -9.62 -9.24
C VAL A 789 35.75 -9.15 -9.70
N THR A 790 36.09 -7.88 -9.41
CA THR A 790 37.41 -7.30 -9.74
C THR A 790 38.44 -7.44 -8.62
N ASP A 791 38.05 -7.92 -7.43
CA ASP A 791 38.90 -8.04 -6.23
C ASP A 791 39.56 -6.71 -5.80
N LEU A 792 38.81 -5.60 -5.92
CA LEU A 792 39.32 -4.24 -5.66
C LEU A 792 38.93 -3.67 -4.29
N VAL A 793 38.09 -4.36 -3.53
CA VAL A 793 37.55 -3.90 -2.23
C VAL A 793 38.67 -3.44 -1.28
N GLN A 794 39.66 -4.29 -1.03
CA GLN A 794 40.75 -3.97 -0.09
C GLN A 794 41.60 -2.79 -0.58
N HIS A 795 41.86 -2.73 -1.89
CA HIS A 795 42.64 -1.66 -2.50
C HIS A 795 41.91 -0.32 -2.38
N LEU A 796 40.60 -0.31 -2.61
CA LEU A 796 39.78 0.88 -2.50
C LEU A 796 39.73 1.39 -1.04
N LEU A 797 39.55 0.51 -0.07
CA LEU A 797 39.63 0.85 1.36
C LEU A 797 41.00 1.46 1.73
N ASN A 798 42.09 0.92 1.18
CA ASN A 798 43.45 1.44 1.42
C ASN A 798 43.67 2.85 0.86
N THR A 799 42.85 3.31 -0.11
CA THR A 799 42.90 4.70 -0.59
C THR A 799 42.20 5.70 0.35
N GLY A 800 41.60 5.22 1.45
CA GLY A 800 40.92 6.06 2.45
C GLY A 800 39.42 6.26 2.18
N VAL A 801 38.86 5.60 1.17
CA VAL A 801 37.43 5.66 0.85
C VAL A 801 36.65 4.78 1.82
N SER A 802 35.65 5.37 2.46
CA SER A 802 34.69 4.67 3.33
C SER A 802 33.47 4.18 2.55
N PHE A 803 32.95 3.00 2.93
CA PHE A 803 31.76 2.43 2.30
C PHE A 803 30.50 2.72 3.12
N ILE A 804 29.45 3.09 2.41
CA ILE A 804 28.14 3.39 2.98
C ILE A 804 27.10 2.51 2.30
N LEU A 805 26.32 1.80 3.11
CA LEU A 805 25.24 0.94 2.65
C LEU A 805 23.89 1.45 3.15
N PRO A 806 22.85 1.50 2.29
CA PRO A 806 21.49 1.55 2.75
C PRO A 806 21.17 0.33 3.64
N ALA A 807 20.37 0.51 4.68
CA ALA A 807 20.05 -0.55 5.64
C ALA A 807 19.46 -1.81 4.98
N ALA A 808 18.52 -1.65 4.04
CA ALA A 808 17.91 -2.77 3.32
C ALA A 808 18.91 -3.46 2.37
N THR A 809 19.84 -2.72 1.77
CA THR A 809 20.93 -3.28 0.94
C THR A 809 21.90 -4.09 1.80
N ASN A 810 22.27 -3.60 2.99
CA ASN A 810 23.09 -4.35 3.93
C ASN A 810 22.42 -5.66 4.38
N GLU A 811 21.13 -5.63 4.73
CA GLU A 811 20.37 -6.83 5.08
C GLU A 811 20.29 -7.84 3.92
N ALA A 812 20.02 -7.36 2.70
CA ALA A 812 20.01 -8.21 1.51
C ALA A 812 21.40 -8.82 1.23
N LEU A 813 22.47 -8.05 1.42
CA LEU A 813 23.84 -8.53 1.29
C LEU A 813 24.19 -9.59 2.34
N SER A 814 23.83 -9.36 3.61
CA SER A 814 24.07 -10.32 4.69
C SER A 814 23.34 -11.63 4.43
N ARG A 815 22.05 -11.57 4.06
CA ARG A 815 21.27 -12.78 3.72
C ARG A 815 21.86 -13.53 2.54
N TRP A 816 22.22 -12.81 1.47
CA TRP A 816 22.85 -13.41 0.30
C TRP A 816 24.19 -14.07 0.65
N PHE A 817 25.03 -13.39 1.45
CA PHE A 817 26.31 -13.91 1.89
C PHE A 817 26.15 -15.17 2.75
N GLU A 818 25.22 -15.20 3.70
CA GLU A 818 24.91 -16.37 4.52
C GLU A 818 24.45 -17.56 3.66
N GLU A 819 23.60 -17.32 2.65
CA GLU A 819 23.12 -18.34 1.73
C GLU A 819 24.27 -19.00 0.95
N ILE A 820 25.10 -18.19 0.29
CA ILE A 820 26.16 -18.71 -0.60
C ILE A 820 27.41 -19.20 0.14
N SER A 821 27.60 -18.81 1.40
CA SER A 821 28.71 -19.26 2.25
C SER A 821 28.37 -20.53 3.04
N SER A 822 27.10 -20.95 3.06
CA SER A 822 26.67 -22.17 3.75
C SER A 822 27.35 -23.42 3.19
N GLU A 823 27.82 -24.31 4.07
CA GLU A 823 28.35 -25.61 3.68
C GLU A 823 27.31 -26.50 2.97
N SER A 824 26.02 -26.27 3.24
CA SER A 824 24.91 -26.98 2.60
C SER A 824 24.50 -26.37 1.25
N PHE A 825 25.17 -25.30 0.79
CA PHE A 825 24.82 -24.63 -0.46
C PHE A 825 24.90 -25.59 -1.66
N MET A 826 23.80 -25.66 -2.39
CA MET A 826 23.71 -26.38 -3.66
C MET A 826 22.78 -25.63 -4.61
N MET A 827 23.29 -25.33 -5.80
CA MET A 827 22.49 -24.86 -6.93
C MET A 827 22.49 -25.93 -8.02
N LEU A 828 21.32 -26.20 -8.59
CA LEU A 828 21.15 -26.98 -9.82
C LEU A 828 20.76 -26.04 -10.95
N GLY A 829 21.34 -26.24 -12.13
CA GLY A 829 21.05 -25.43 -13.31
C GLY A 829 21.29 -26.21 -14.59
N VAL A 830 21.01 -25.58 -15.73
CA VAL A 830 21.19 -26.16 -17.05
C VAL A 830 22.13 -25.27 -17.87
N THR A 831 23.10 -25.88 -18.54
CA THR A 831 24.03 -25.19 -19.45
C THR A 831 23.32 -24.73 -20.72
N GLU A 832 23.96 -23.88 -21.53
CA GLU A 832 23.41 -23.49 -22.85
C GLU A 832 23.14 -24.68 -23.78
N GLY A 833 23.88 -25.79 -23.59
CA GLY A 833 23.68 -27.04 -24.33
C GLY A 833 22.60 -27.95 -23.74
N GLY A 834 21.79 -27.48 -22.79
CA GLY A 834 20.70 -28.25 -22.18
C GLY A 834 21.15 -29.27 -21.14
N ARG A 835 22.42 -29.26 -20.71
CA ARG A 835 22.95 -30.23 -19.74
C ARG A 835 22.83 -29.78 -18.30
N LEU A 836 22.39 -30.66 -17.42
CA LEU A 836 22.34 -30.41 -15.98
C LEU A 836 23.74 -30.19 -15.41
N PHE A 837 23.90 -29.17 -14.57
CA PHE A 837 25.10 -28.96 -13.77
C PHE A 837 24.73 -28.63 -12.32
N ARG A 838 25.68 -28.89 -11.42
CA ARG A 838 25.55 -28.62 -9.99
C ARG A 838 26.69 -27.71 -9.55
N THR A 839 26.37 -26.70 -8.76
CA THR A 839 27.36 -25.87 -8.04
C THR A 839 27.16 -26.08 -6.56
N THR A 840 28.21 -26.53 -5.86
CA THR A 840 28.22 -26.72 -4.41
C THR A 840 29.04 -25.64 -3.71
N ALA A 841 28.95 -25.56 -2.38
CA ALA A 841 29.80 -24.69 -1.56
C ALA A 841 31.30 -24.86 -1.87
N SER A 842 31.79 -26.11 -2.05
CA SER A 842 33.19 -26.36 -2.39
C SER A 842 33.57 -25.88 -3.79
N ASP A 843 32.65 -25.98 -4.75
CA ASP A 843 32.86 -25.47 -6.11
C ASP A 843 32.96 -23.94 -6.09
N LEU A 844 32.08 -23.30 -5.31
CA LEU A 844 32.04 -21.85 -5.14
C LEU A 844 33.30 -21.34 -4.43
N GLN A 845 33.77 -22.00 -3.36
CA GLN A 845 35.02 -21.64 -2.69
C GLN A 845 36.24 -21.78 -3.62
N ALA A 846 36.28 -22.82 -4.45
CA ALA A 846 37.40 -23.08 -5.36
C ALA A 846 37.46 -22.10 -6.53
N ARG A 847 36.31 -21.67 -7.07
CA ARG A 847 36.22 -20.78 -8.24
C ARG A 847 36.10 -19.31 -7.84
N ASP A 848 35.22 -19.02 -6.87
CA ASP A 848 34.70 -17.71 -6.53
C ASP A 848 35.05 -17.30 -5.08
N GLY A 849 36.02 -17.95 -4.44
CA GLY A 849 36.42 -17.65 -3.06
C GLY A 849 36.83 -16.19 -2.83
N HIS A 850 37.38 -15.51 -3.86
CA HIS A 850 37.68 -14.07 -3.80
C HIS A 850 36.41 -13.21 -3.69
N ILE A 851 35.32 -13.59 -4.36
CA ILE A 851 34.02 -12.91 -4.25
C ILE A 851 33.51 -13.02 -2.82
N LEU A 852 33.53 -14.23 -2.22
CA LEU A 852 33.12 -14.41 -0.82
C LEU A 852 33.94 -13.54 0.13
N GLN A 853 35.26 -13.47 -0.06
CA GLN A 853 36.13 -12.63 0.76
C GLN A 853 35.83 -11.15 0.57
N ALA A 854 35.59 -10.70 -0.66
CA ALA A 854 35.26 -9.32 -0.97
C ALA A 854 33.91 -8.89 -0.37
N LEU A 855 32.88 -9.72 -0.48
CA LEU A 855 31.56 -9.45 0.13
C LEU A 855 31.68 -9.35 1.66
N ARG A 856 32.45 -10.26 2.28
CA ARG A 856 32.73 -10.19 3.72
C ARG A 856 33.48 -8.91 4.11
N LEU A 857 34.50 -8.52 3.35
CA LEU A 857 35.24 -7.28 3.59
C LEU A 857 34.33 -6.04 3.50
N ILE A 858 33.40 -6.01 2.55
CA ILE A 858 32.40 -4.93 2.46
C ILE A 858 31.51 -4.93 3.71
N LEU A 859 30.95 -6.07 4.10
CA LEU A 859 30.11 -6.18 5.31
C LEU A 859 30.86 -5.75 6.59
N ASP A 860 32.14 -6.11 6.71
CA ASP A 860 32.96 -5.81 7.89
C ASP A 860 33.41 -4.32 7.96
N ASN A 861 33.44 -3.61 6.82
CA ASN A 861 33.98 -2.23 6.74
C ASN A 861 32.96 -1.18 6.30
N ALA A 862 31.75 -1.57 5.91
CA ALA A 862 30.70 -0.63 5.54
C ALA A 862 29.97 -0.09 6.78
N SER A 863 29.63 1.20 6.71
CA SER A 863 28.71 1.82 7.65
C SER A 863 27.29 1.80 7.08
N VAL A 864 26.32 1.43 7.91
CA VAL A 864 24.91 1.51 7.54
C VAL A 864 24.40 2.91 7.86
N VAL A 865 23.86 3.59 6.86
CA VAL A 865 23.34 4.95 7.00
C VAL A 865 21.88 4.98 6.52
N HIS A 866 21.07 5.82 7.15
CA HIS A 866 19.67 6.05 6.78
C HIS A 866 19.53 7.41 6.07
N PRO A 867 18.53 7.57 5.20
CA PRO A 867 18.22 8.87 4.64
C PRO A 867 17.81 9.86 5.73
N VAL A 868 18.38 11.07 5.73
CA VAL A 868 17.86 12.18 6.56
C VAL A 868 16.46 12.58 6.09
N LEU A 869 15.71 13.31 6.92
CA LEU A 869 14.37 13.78 6.58
C LEU A 869 14.38 14.63 5.28
N HIS A 870 13.71 14.16 4.24
CA HIS A 870 13.61 14.80 2.93
C HIS A 870 12.32 14.38 2.21
N ASP A 871 12.02 15.06 1.10
CA ASP A 871 11.00 14.64 0.14
C ASP A 871 11.69 14.08 -1.11
N THR A 872 11.33 12.84 -1.49
CA THR A 872 11.87 12.20 -2.69
C THR A 872 11.45 12.92 -3.97
N VAL A 873 12.30 12.94 -4.98
CA VAL A 873 11.90 13.41 -6.31
C VAL A 873 10.92 12.41 -6.93
N LEU A 874 9.69 12.83 -7.23
CA LEU A 874 8.62 11.94 -7.69
C LEU A 874 8.94 11.27 -9.03
N GLU A 875 9.75 11.89 -9.89
CA GLU A 875 10.28 11.30 -11.11
C GLU A 875 11.20 10.10 -10.82
N VAL A 876 12.02 10.18 -9.77
CA VAL A 876 12.86 9.05 -9.32
C VAL A 876 12.00 7.94 -8.73
N TYR A 877 10.92 8.28 -8.01
CA TYR A 877 9.94 7.30 -7.54
C TYR A 877 9.29 6.55 -8.71
N SER A 878 9.01 7.24 -9.83
CA SER A 878 8.30 6.65 -10.97
C SER A 878 9.07 5.49 -11.66
N ILE A 879 10.40 5.44 -11.52
CA ILE A 879 11.24 4.39 -12.10
C ILE A 879 11.57 3.26 -11.12
N ARG A 880 11.11 3.34 -9.87
CA ARG A 880 11.43 2.39 -8.79
C ARG A 880 11.17 0.94 -9.19
N ASP A 881 10.06 0.67 -9.87
CA ASP A 881 9.68 -0.70 -10.23
C ASP A 881 10.44 -1.23 -11.46
N GLY A 882 11.16 -0.36 -12.17
CA GLY A 882 12.00 -0.74 -13.31
C GLY A 882 13.43 -1.13 -12.93
N ILE A 883 13.81 -0.94 -11.66
CA ILE A 883 15.14 -1.21 -11.11
C ILE A 883 15.01 -2.04 -9.84
N ASP A 884 16.10 -2.68 -9.41
CA ASP A 884 16.08 -3.37 -8.13
C ASP A 884 16.09 -2.38 -6.95
N SER A 885 15.63 -2.87 -5.80
CA SER A 885 15.52 -2.05 -4.58
C SER A 885 16.87 -1.49 -4.11
N THR A 886 17.99 -2.18 -4.33
CA THR A 886 19.29 -1.72 -3.83
C THR A 886 19.79 -0.50 -4.60
N VAL A 887 19.52 -0.44 -5.91
CA VAL A 887 19.80 0.74 -6.74
C VAL A 887 18.92 1.90 -6.31
N TYR A 888 17.62 1.68 -6.15
CA TYR A 888 16.70 2.72 -5.70
C TYR A 888 17.13 3.28 -4.33
N ASP A 889 17.41 2.41 -3.36
CA ASP A 889 17.83 2.82 -2.02
C ASP A 889 19.17 3.58 -2.02
N ALA A 890 20.12 3.19 -2.88
CA ALA A 890 21.39 3.89 -3.04
C ALA A 890 21.20 5.29 -3.63
N MET A 891 20.33 5.43 -4.63
CA MET A 891 19.93 6.74 -5.16
C MET A 891 19.32 7.62 -4.06
N GLN A 892 18.36 7.07 -3.30
CA GLN A 892 17.69 7.79 -2.20
C GLN A 892 18.69 8.26 -1.15
N LEU A 893 19.56 7.35 -0.69
CA LEU A 893 20.53 7.65 0.35
C LEU A 893 21.54 8.70 -0.11
N SER A 894 22.00 8.61 -1.36
CA SER A 894 22.97 9.53 -1.96
C SER A 894 22.45 10.96 -1.99
N PHE A 895 21.25 11.18 -2.52
CA PHE A 895 20.72 12.54 -2.60
C PHE A 895 20.32 13.07 -1.22
N ALA A 896 19.71 12.25 -0.36
CA ALA A 896 19.25 12.70 0.95
C ALA A 896 20.41 13.19 1.82
N ASN A 897 21.50 12.44 1.85
CA ASN A 897 22.67 12.74 2.69
C ASN A 897 23.78 13.53 2.00
N ASP A 898 23.60 13.88 0.72
CA ASP A 898 24.61 14.56 -0.10
C ASP A 898 25.96 13.79 -0.17
N ILE A 899 25.88 12.47 -0.34
CA ILE A 899 27.01 11.54 -0.43
C ILE A 899 27.11 10.99 -1.87
N PRO A 900 28.30 11.02 -2.50
CA PRO A 900 28.48 10.50 -3.86
C PRO A 900 28.07 9.03 -4.02
N TRP A 901 27.21 8.76 -5.00
CA TRP A 901 26.85 7.39 -5.38
C TRP A 901 27.90 6.78 -6.32
N LEU A 902 28.43 5.61 -5.97
CA LEU A 902 29.29 4.82 -6.85
C LEU A 902 28.44 4.01 -7.83
N CYS A 903 27.86 4.70 -8.81
CA CYS A 903 27.04 4.10 -9.84
C CYS A 903 27.92 3.48 -10.94
N MET A 904 27.80 2.16 -11.16
CA MET A 904 28.54 1.45 -12.21
C MET A 904 27.81 1.42 -13.56
N ASP A 905 26.57 1.91 -13.63
CA ASP A 905 25.81 2.08 -14.87
C ASP A 905 25.95 3.51 -15.39
N GLY A 906 26.46 3.68 -16.61
CA GLY A 906 26.74 5.00 -17.16
C GLY A 906 25.50 5.86 -17.41
N ALA A 907 24.35 5.23 -17.72
CA ALA A 907 23.10 5.97 -17.99
C ALA A 907 22.49 6.49 -16.68
N PHE A 908 22.44 5.66 -15.64
CA PHE A 908 21.95 6.07 -14.32
C PHE A 908 22.90 7.06 -13.64
N ALA A 909 24.22 6.88 -13.78
CA ALA A 909 25.20 7.85 -13.29
C ALA A 909 25.02 9.21 -13.97
N ALA A 910 24.84 9.24 -15.30
CA ALA A 910 24.59 10.47 -16.04
C ALA A 910 23.26 11.13 -15.63
N LEU A 911 22.19 10.33 -15.45
CA LEU A 911 20.90 10.82 -14.98
C LEU A 911 21.03 11.50 -13.61
N HIS A 912 21.58 10.80 -12.61
CA HIS A 912 21.76 11.30 -11.24
C HIS A 912 22.67 12.55 -11.19
N HIS A 913 23.71 12.59 -12.04
CA HIS A 913 24.58 13.75 -12.17
C HIS A 913 23.85 14.95 -12.80
N SER A 914 23.08 14.73 -13.86
CA SER A 914 22.37 15.78 -14.59
C SER A 914 21.29 16.47 -13.76
N THR A 915 20.72 15.77 -12.77
CA THR A 915 19.77 16.32 -11.79
C THR A 915 20.45 17.11 -10.67
N GLY A 916 21.78 17.24 -10.70
CA GLY A 916 22.57 17.99 -9.72
C GLY A 916 22.98 17.19 -8.48
N TYR A 917 22.76 15.86 -8.46
CA TYR A 917 23.15 15.02 -7.33
C TYR A 917 24.59 14.51 -7.46
N LYS A 918 25.23 14.26 -6.32
CA LYS A 918 26.63 13.81 -6.29
C LYS A 918 26.75 12.38 -6.80
N THR A 919 27.59 12.22 -7.81
CA THR A 919 28.02 10.94 -8.38
C THR A 919 29.53 10.83 -8.30
N VAL A 920 30.03 9.60 -8.22
CA VAL A 920 31.46 9.32 -8.29
C VAL A 920 31.91 9.28 -9.74
N ASN A 921 33.08 9.85 -10.02
CA ASN A 921 33.83 9.57 -11.24
C ASN A 921 34.41 8.15 -11.14
N ALA A 922 33.58 7.16 -11.45
CA ALA A 922 33.91 5.73 -11.32
C ALA A 922 35.17 5.38 -12.13
N ASN A 923 35.34 5.96 -13.32
CA ASN A 923 36.51 5.72 -14.15
C ASN A 923 37.81 6.18 -13.46
N ALA A 924 37.83 7.41 -12.93
CA ALA A 924 39.01 7.96 -12.24
C ALA A 924 39.30 7.22 -10.93
N LEU A 925 38.25 6.91 -10.14
CA LEU A 925 38.40 6.21 -8.88
C LEU A 925 38.99 4.81 -9.08
N ILE A 926 38.41 4.01 -9.99
CA ILE A 926 38.91 2.65 -10.26
C ILE A 926 40.32 2.69 -10.84
N ALA A 927 40.63 3.61 -11.76
CA ALA A 927 41.98 3.77 -12.31
C ALA A 927 43.02 4.06 -11.21
N ARG A 928 42.67 4.94 -10.27
CA ARG A 928 43.50 5.27 -9.10
C ARG A 928 43.68 4.07 -8.19
N THR A 929 42.62 3.33 -7.90
CA THR A 929 42.67 2.12 -7.08
C THR A 929 43.59 1.07 -7.71
N MET A 930 43.49 0.84 -9.02
CA MET A 930 44.36 -0.07 -9.76
C MET A 930 45.84 0.34 -9.70
N ALA A 931 46.12 1.65 -9.74
CA ALA A 931 47.47 2.20 -9.70
C ALA A 931 48.10 2.28 -8.29
N SER A 932 47.26 2.28 -7.23
CA SER A 932 47.69 2.50 -5.85
C SER A 932 48.48 1.34 -5.22
N SER A 933 48.46 0.15 -5.83
CA SER A 933 49.13 -1.05 -5.31
C SER A 933 50.15 -1.66 -6.28
N PRO A 934 51.18 -2.36 -5.76
CA PRO A 934 52.07 -3.16 -6.59
C PRO A 934 51.27 -4.16 -7.43
N PHE A 935 51.74 -4.45 -8.65
CA PHE A 935 51.06 -5.41 -9.51
C PHE A 935 51.13 -6.82 -8.92
N ASP A 936 50.01 -7.26 -8.35
CA ASP A 936 49.79 -8.66 -7.98
C ASP A 936 48.82 -9.31 -8.98
N PHE A 937 49.34 -10.28 -9.72
CA PHE A 937 48.55 -11.00 -10.71
C PHE A 937 47.43 -11.82 -10.09
N GLU A 938 47.62 -12.43 -8.91
CA GLU A 938 46.59 -13.31 -8.34
C GLU A 938 45.37 -12.52 -7.87
N HIS A 939 45.56 -11.30 -7.35
CA HIS A 939 44.45 -10.40 -7.03
C HIS A 939 43.79 -9.84 -8.31
N LYS A 940 44.57 -9.45 -9.32
CA LYS A 940 44.02 -8.81 -10.53
C LYS A 940 43.49 -9.79 -11.58
N ARG A 941 43.80 -11.10 -11.49
CA ARG A 941 43.54 -12.07 -12.58
C ARG A 941 42.08 -12.16 -13.01
N HIS A 942 41.13 -12.06 -12.08
CA HIS A 942 39.70 -12.22 -12.39
C HIS A 942 39.17 -11.00 -13.17
N GLY A 943 39.41 -9.78 -12.66
CA GLY A 943 39.05 -8.56 -13.36
C GLY A 943 39.72 -8.44 -14.73
N LEU A 944 41.01 -8.75 -14.83
CA LEU A 944 41.75 -8.75 -16.09
C LEU A 944 41.22 -9.80 -17.09
N LEU A 945 40.86 -10.99 -16.61
CA LEU A 945 40.27 -12.03 -17.45
C LEU A 945 38.93 -11.58 -18.03
N LEU A 946 38.02 -11.08 -17.20
CA LEU A 946 36.70 -10.62 -17.64
C LEU A 946 36.80 -9.42 -18.57
N TYR A 947 37.69 -8.47 -18.30
CA TYR A 947 38.00 -7.40 -19.24
C TYR A 947 38.49 -7.95 -20.59
N SER A 948 39.45 -8.89 -20.57
CA SER A 948 40.01 -9.47 -21.79
C SER A 948 38.98 -10.18 -22.66
N LEU A 949 37.95 -10.77 -22.05
CA LEU A 949 36.84 -11.43 -22.74
C LEU A 949 35.79 -10.45 -23.29
N GLY A 950 35.93 -9.16 -23.00
CA GLY A 950 34.93 -8.13 -23.35
C GLY A 950 33.74 -8.11 -22.38
N THR A 951 33.84 -8.84 -21.27
CA THR A 951 32.75 -9.01 -20.30
C THR A 951 32.57 -7.82 -19.39
N LEU A 952 33.63 -7.11 -19.01
CA LEU A 952 33.58 -6.09 -17.96
C LEU A 952 34.43 -4.87 -18.35
N PRO A 953 33.94 -3.62 -18.16
CA PRO A 953 34.76 -2.43 -18.35
C PRO A 953 35.78 -2.29 -17.20
N LEU A 954 37.04 -2.03 -17.55
CA LEU A 954 38.12 -1.82 -16.58
C LEU A 954 39.12 -0.78 -17.14
N PRO A 955 39.46 0.28 -16.39
CA PRO A 955 40.41 1.29 -16.84
C PRO A 955 41.86 0.77 -16.69
N LEU A 956 42.34 0.05 -17.70
CA LEU A 956 43.71 -0.45 -17.74
C LEU A 956 44.72 0.67 -18.01
N THR A 957 45.79 0.71 -17.22
CA THR A 957 46.95 1.57 -17.50
C THR A 957 48.00 0.81 -18.33
N PHE A 958 48.82 1.53 -19.10
CA PHE A 958 49.94 0.92 -19.83
C PHE A 958 50.91 0.16 -18.91
N SER A 959 51.10 0.64 -17.68
CA SER A 959 51.88 -0.05 -16.65
C SER A 959 51.30 -1.44 -16.36
N GLU A 960 49.98 -1.57 -16.25
CA GLU A 960 49.35 -2.87 -15.98
C GLU A 960 49.55 -3.86 -17.13
N ILE A 961 49.43 -3.40 -18.37
CA ILE A 961 49.65 -4.22 -19.56
C ILE A 961 51.10 -4.71 -19.60
N HIS A 962 52.06 -3.85 -19.25
CA HIS A 962 53.47 -4.21 -19.16
C HIS A 962 53.72 -5.29 -18.09
N HIS A 963 53.19 -5.11 -16.88
CA HIS A 963 53.34 -6.12 -15.82
C HIS A 963 52.64 -7.44 -16.16
N LEU A 964 51.50 -7.40 -16.85
CA LEU A 964 50.81 -8.58 -17.38
C LEU A 964 51.68 -9.31 -18.40
N ALA A 965 52.32 -8.60 -19.33
CA ALA A 965 53.24 -9.17 -20.31
C ALA A 965 54.48 -9.79 -19.65
N ALA A 966 55.04 -9.12 -18.64
CA ALA A 966 56.19 -9.60 -17.88
C ALA A 966 55.87 -10.83 -17.01
N ASN A 967 54.60 -11.16 -16.77
CA ASN A 967 54.23 -12.29 -15.93
C ASN A 967 54.34 -13.63 -16.69
N PRO A 968 55.09 -14.62 -16.16
CA PRO A 968 55.29 -15.89 -16.85
C PRO A 968 54.10 -16.86 -16.76
N ASN A 969 53.05 -16.54 -15.98
CA ASN A 969 51.86 -17.38 -15.85
C ASN A 969 51.15 -17.60 -17.20
N ALA A 970 50.75 -18.84 -17.50
CA ALA A 970 50.06 -19.17 -18.75
C ALA A 970 48.71 -18.43 -18.91
N LEU A 971 48.00 -18.18 -17.80
CA LEU A 971 46.77 -17.39 -17.82
C LEU A 971 47.06 -15.92 -18.13
N ALA A 972 48.16 -15.35 -17.65
CA ALA A 972 48.57 -13.99 -18.01
C ALA A 972 48.79 -13.85 -19.53
N GLY A 973 49.43 -14.85 -20.14
CA GLY A 973 49.58 -14.92 -21.60
C GLY A 973 48.25 -15.04 -22.34
N PHE A 974 47.29 -15.81 -21.81
CA PHE A 974 45.94 -15.90 -22.37
C PHE A 974 45.21 -14.54 -22.34
N ILE A 975 45.22 -13.90 -21.18
CA ILE A 975 44.59 -12.59 -20.95
C ILE A 975 45.21 -11.55 -21.89
N LEU A 976 46.54 -11.47 -21.98
CA LEU A 976 47.22 -10.54 -22.87
C LEU A 976 46.84 -10.77 -24.34
N PHE A 977 46.81 -12.03 -24.78
CA PHE A 977 46.34 -12.38 -26.12
C PHE A 977 44.91 -11.88 -26.35
N LYS A 978 44.00 -12.12 -25.40
CA LYS A 978 42.60 -11.70 -25.51
C LYS A 978 42.42 -10.17 -25.49
N ILE A 979 43.21 -9.44 -24.71
CA ILE A 979 43.24 -7.98 -24.74
C ILE A 979 43.66 -7.48 -26.13
N ILE A 980 44.74 -8.03 -26.70
CA ILE A 980 45.18 -7.67 -28.06
C ILE A 980 44.09 -7.98 -29.09
N GLN A 981 43.44 -9.14 -28.98
CA GLN A 981 42.40 -9.58 -29.89
C GLN A 981 41.15 -8.69 -29.83
N ASN A 982 40.66 -8.39 -28.63
CA ASN A 982 39.35 -7.78 -28.43
C ASN A 982 39.42 -6.25 -28.29
N HIS A 983 40.49 -5.73 -27.69
CA HIS A 983 40.65 -4.31 -27.33
C HIS A 983 41.86 -3.64 -28.00
N GLY A 984 42.68 -4.39 -28.73
CA GLY A 984 43.96 -3.90 -29.24
C GLY A 984 43.86 -2.67 -30.15
N HIS A 985 42.79 -2.55 -30.95
CA HIS A 985 42.58 -1.36 -31.77
C HIS A 985 42.36 -0.10 -30.93
N GLN A 986 41.62 -0.21 -29.83
CA GLN A 986 41.30 0.92 -28.97
C GLN A 986 42.52 1.35 -28.15
N ILE A 987 43.33 0.39 -27.71
CA ILE A 987 44.48 0.62 -26.83
C ILE A 987 45.73 1.07 -27.59
N PHE A 988 46.09 0.36 -28.68
CA PHE A 988 47.40 0.53 -29.33
C PHE A 988 47.36 1.41 -30.58
N LEU A 989 46.25 1.42 -31.33
CA LEU A 989 46.18 2.12 -32.63
C LEU A 989 45.70 3.58 -32.52
N LYS A 990 44.73 3.87 -31.65
CA LYS A 990 44.09 5.19 -31.59
C LYS A 990 45.02 6.35 -31.17
N ASN A 991 46.17 6.05 -30.57
CA ASN A 991 47.09 7.03 -29.96
C ASN A 991 48.55 6.90 -30.46
N ASP A 992 48.79 6.35 -31.66
CA ASP A 992 50.14 6.09 -32.22
C ASP A 992 51.07 5.26 -31.30
N GLN A 993 50.49 4.38 -30.48
CA GLN A 993 51.22 3.52 -29.52
C GLN A 993 51.63 2.16 -30.15
N SER A 994 51.79 2.10 -31.47
CA SER A 994 52.09 0.87 -32.21
C SER A 994 53.40 0.22 -31.76
N PHE A 995 54.42 1.01 -31.39
CA PHE A 995 55.69 0.49 -30.87
C PHE A 995 55.58 -0.06 -29.44
N PHE A 996 54.70 0.52 -28.61
CA PHE A 996 54.43 -0.03 -27.28
C PHE A 996 53.87 -1.46 -27.37
N LEU A 997 53.07 -1.78 -28.39
CA LEU A 997 52.63 -3.16 -28.64
C LEU A 997 53.81 -4.11 -28.91
N LEU A 998 54.84 -3.68 -29.66
CA LEU A 998 56.05 -4.46 -29.87
C LEU A 998 56.83 -4.66 -28.57
N ASP A 999 56.93 -3.62 -27.72
CA ASP A 999 57.54 -3.73 -26.41
C ASP A 999 56.82 -4.75 -25.52
N MET A 1000 55.48 -4.78 -25.56
CA MET A 1000 54.68 -5.78 -24.81
C MET A 1000 54.92 -7.20 -25.32
N ILE A 1001 54.96 -7.39 -26.64
CA ILE A 1001 55.25 -8.69 -27.25
C ILE A 1001 56.66 -9.14 -26.83
N LEU A 1002 57.65 -8.27 -26.94
CA LEU A 1002 59.04 -8.57 -26.57
C LEU A 1002 59.17 -8.91 -25.09
N THR A 1003 58.51 -8.14 -24.22
CA THR A 1003 58.48 -8.37 -22.77
C THR A 1003 57.89 -9.74 -22.45
N HIS A 1004 56.80 -10.12 -23.11
CA HIS A 1004 56.19 -11.44 -22.95
C HIS A 1004 57.08 -12.57 -23.45
N LEU A 1005 57.72 -12.44 -24.62
CA LEU A 1005 58.65 -13.44 -25.12
C LEU A 1005 59.85 -13.61 -24.19
N THR A 1006 60.34 -12.51 -23.64
CA THR A 1006 61.49 -12.49 -22.71
C THR A 1006 61.12 -13.17 -21.39
N SER A 1007 59.96 -12.87 -20.81
CA SER A 1007 59.50 -13.50 -19.57
C SER A 1007 59.35 -15.02 -19.72
N GLN A 1008 58.76 -15.48 -20.83
CA GLN A 1008 58.56 -16.90 -21.14
C GLN A 1008 59.88 -17.63 -21.43
N PHE A 1009 60.84 -16.96 -22.08
CA PHE A 1009 62.16 -17.53 -22.34
C PHE A 1009 62.90 -17.83 -21.03
N TYR A 1010 62.92 -16.88 -20.10
CA TYR A 1010 63.64 -17.01 -18.84
C TYR A 1010 62.93 -17.85 -17.79
N SER A 1011 61.60 -17.93 -17.81
CA SER A 1011 60.85 -18.78 -16.87
C SER A 1011 61.12 -20.27 -17.09
N GLY A 1012 61.51 -20.67 -18.30
CA GLY A 1012 61.62 -22.07 -18.70
C GLY A 1012 60.30 -22.84 -18.50
N LYS A 1013 60.25 -24.14 -18.79
CA LYS A 1013 59.09 -25.00 -18.46
C LYS A 1013 58.92 -25.20 -16.92
N SER A 1014 59.45 -24.30 -16.08
CA SER A 1014 59.66 -24.51 -14.65
C SER A 1014 58.43 -24.23 -13.76
N HIS A 1015 57.28 -23.85 -14.33
CA HIS A 1015 56.06 -23.67 -13.54
C HIS A 1015 55.34 -25.02 -13.30
N LYS A 1016 55.96 -25.85 -12.44
CA LYS A 1016 55.26 -26.79 -11.55
C LYS A 1016 54.79 -26.08 -10.26
N ALA A 1017 54.44 -24.80 -10.35
CA ALA A 1017 53.68 -24.15 -9.29
C ALA A 1017 52.25 -24.69 -9.34
N VAL A 1018 51.64 -24.85 -8.15
CA VAL A 1018 50.27 -25.27 -7.92
C VAL A 1018 49.39 -24.72 -9.04
N ARG A 1019 48.93 -25.59 -9.95
CA ARG A 1019 48.01 -25.21 -11.02
C ARG A 1019 46.63 -25.22 -10.39
N PRO A 1020 46.01 -24.06 -10.05
CA PRO A 1020 44.58 -24.05 -9.83
C PRO A 1020 43.90 -24.69 -11.06
N GLY A 1021 42.83 -25.46 -10.84
CA GLY A 1021 42.23 -26.35 -11.84
C GLY A 1021 41.86 -25.71 -13.19
N TYR A 1022 41.81 -24.37 -13.24
CA TYR A 1022 41.43 -23.56 -14.39
C TYR A 1022 42.62 -22.90 -15.13
N THR A 1023 43.86 -23.21 -14.76
CA THR A 1023 45.03 -22.72 -15.51
C THR A 1023 45.09 -23.43 -16.87
N PRO A 1024 45.15 -22.71 -18.00
CA PRO A 1024 45.20 -23.35 -19.31
C PRO A 1024 46.36 -24.35 -19.41
N TRP A 1025 46.10 -25.49 -20.04
CA TRP A 1025 47.10 -26.56 -20.15
C TRP A 1025 48.22 -26.24 -21.16
N MET A 1026 48.01 -25.24 -22.03
CA MET A 1026 48.96 -24.76 -23.04
C MET A 1026 49.42 -23.32 -22.74
N THR A 1027 50.58 -22.93 -23.29
CA THR A 1027 51.04 -21.54 -23.30
C THR A 1027 50.46 -20.77 -24.49
N TYR A 1028 50.14 -19.49 -24.30
CA TYR A 1028 49.56 -18.64 -25.35
C TYR A 1028 50.59 -17.73 -26.04
N THR A 1029 51.88 -17.99 -25.86
CA THR A 1029 52.99 -17.16 -26.38
C THR A 1029 52.90 -16.92 -27.89
N SER A 1030 52.63 -17.97 -28.67
CA SER A 1030 52.45 -17.83 -30.13
C SER A 1030 51.17 -17.05 -30.49
N HIS A 1031 50.12 -17.13 -29.66
CA HIS A 1031 48.89 -16.37 -29.89
C HIS A 1031 49.08 -14.88 -29.64
N VAL A 1032 49.77 -14.51 -28.56
CA VAL A 1032 50.19 -13.13 -28.27
C VAL A 1032 51.02 -12.58 -29.43
N PHE A 1033 52.06 -13.31 -29.86
CA PHE A 1033 52.90 -12.87 -30.98
C PHE A 1033 52.10 -12.71 -32.28
N ASN A 1034 51.32 -13.71 -32.66
CA ASN A 1034 50.61 -13.68 -33.94
C ASN A 1034 49.53 -12.60 -34.00
N HIS A 1035 48.74 -12.42 -32.94
CA HIS A 1035 47.70 -11.39 -32.93
C HIS A 1035 48.30 -10.00 -32.79
N GLY A 1036 49.34 -9.84 -31.96
CA GLY A 1036 50.06 -8.58 -31.81
C GLY A 1036 50.74 -8.14 -33.11
N MET A 1037 51.45 -9.05 -33.78
CA MET A 1037 52.06 -8.76 -35.08
C MET A 1037 51.02 -8.45 -36.16
N ARG A 1038 49.90 -9.18 -36.20
CA ARG A 1038 48.83 -8.87 -37.16
C ARG A 1038 48.25 -7.48 -36.93
N LEU A 1039 48.06 -7.08 -35.67
CA LEU A 1039 47.58 -5.75 -35.31
C LEU A 1039 48.61 -4.66 -35.67
N PHE A 1040 49.89 -4.88 -35.38
CA PHE A 1040 50.97 -3.95 -35.74
C PHE A 1040 51.11 -3.76 -37.26
N LEU A 1041 51.06 -4.85 -38.03
CA LEU A 1041 51.14 -4.77 -39.49
C LEU A 1041 49.95 -4.05 -40.11
N ALA A 1042 48.79 -4.04 -39.44
CA ALA A 1042 47.62 -3.26 -39.83
C ALA A 1042 47.68 -1.79 -39.38
N ALA A 1043 48.59 -1.44 -38.47
CA ALA A 1043 48.70 -0.12 -37.85
C ALA A 1043 49.39 0.94 -38.70
N ILE A 1044 50.44 0.52 -39.40
CA ILE A 1044 51.36 1.41 -40.11
C ILE A 1044 50.96 1.39 -41.58
N ASP A 1045 50.52 2.49 -42.17
CA ASP A 1045 50.14 2.52 -43.60
C ASP A 1045 51.33 2.56 -44.58
N GLU A 1046 52.55 2.74 -44.06
CA GLU A 1046 53.76 2.86 -44.87
C GLU A 1046 54.41 1.50 -45.22
N GLY A 1047 54.62 1.27 -46.51
CA GLY A 1047 55.37 0.13 -47.04
C GLY A 1047 54.57 -1.17 -47.20
N THR A 1048 55.23 -2.21 -47.72
CA THR A 1048 54.63 -3.56 -47.83
C THR A 1048 54.52 -4.23 -46.46
N ALA A 1049 53.72 -5.30 -46.35
CA ALA A 1049 53.66 -6.08 -45.12
C ALA A 1049 55.03 -6.67 -44.73
N GLU A 1050 55.83 -7.06 -45.72
CA GLU A 1050 57.20 -7.54 -45.57
C GLU A 1050 58.13 -6.45 -45.03
N TYR A 1051 57.99 -5.21 -45.50
CA TYR A 1051 58.75 -4.06 -44.97
C TYR A 1051 58.39 -3.77 -43.50
N ARG A 1052 57.09 -3.69 -43.18
CA ARG A 1052 56.60 -3.45 -41.81
C ARG A 1052 57.03 -4.56 -40.85
N MET A 1053 57.07 -5.81 -41.32
CA MET A 1053 57.58 -6.94 -40.55
C MET A 1053 59.11 -6.86 -40.33
N ALA A 1054 59.87 -6.44 -41.34
CA ALA A 1054 61.31 -6.21 -41.19
C ALA A 1054 61.61 -5.07 -40.19
N ALA A 1055 60.82 -3.99 -40.21
CA ALA A 1055 60.92 -2.88 -39.27
C ALA A 1055 60.65 -3.32 -37.81
N ALA A 1056 59.58 -4.09 -37.58
CA ALA A 1056 59.29 -4.65 -36.26
C ALA A 1056 60.42 -5.58 -35.76
N MET A 1057 60.96 -6.40 -36.66
CA MET A 1057 62.03 -7.35 -36.36
C MET A 1057 63.34 -6.65 -36.02
N MET A 1058 63.65 -5.55 -36.71
CA MET A 1058 64.78 -4.68 -36.39
C MET A 1058 64.60 -4.00 -35.03
N TYR A 1059 63.44 -3.41 -34.78
CA TYR A 1059 63.10 -2.75 -33.52
C TYR A 1059 63.29 -3.71 -32.33
N MET A 1060 62.54 -4.83 -32.29
CA MET A 1060 62.66 -5.79 -31.20
C MET A 1060 64.05 -6.44 -31.11
N GLY A 1061 64.69 -6.68 -32.26
CA GLY A 1061 66.02 -7.30 -32.34
C GLY A 1061 67.15 -6.43 -31.81
N SER A 1062 67.03 -5.09 -31.93
CA SER A 1062 67.99 -4.13 -31.39
C SER A 1062 68.01 -4.15 -29.86
N SER A 1063 66.82 -4.23 -29.23
CA SER A 1063 66.61 -4.26 -27.78
C SER A 1063 67.15 -5.51 -27.07
N ILE A 1064 67.40 -6.60 -27.80
CA ILE A 1064 67.91 -7.89 -27.27
C ILE A 1064 69.25 -8.32 -27.88
N SER A 1065 69.95 -7.39 -28.54
CA SER A 1065 71.19 -7.65 -29.28
C SER A 1065 72.28 -8.33 -28.45
N PHE A 1066 72.31 -8.10 -27.14
CA PHE A 1066 73.28 -8.67 -26.20
C PHE A 1066 73.01 -10.13 -25.77
N ASN A 1067 71.85 -10.70 -26.09
CA ASN A 1067 71.46 -12.07 -25.69
C ASN A 1067 71.11 -12.92 -26.92
N THR A 1068 72.12 -13.59 -27.49
CA THR A 1068 71.99 -14.41 -28.71
C THR A 1068 70.95 -15.54 -28.59
N PRO A 1069 70.88 -16.31 -27.48
CA PRO A 1069 69.81 -17.30 -27.29
C PRO A 1069 68.38 -16.72 -27.34
N LEU A 1070 68.13 -15.62 -26.64
CA LEU A 1070 66.82 -14.94 -26.66
C LEU A 1070 66.51 -14.37 -28.05
N LYS A 1071 67.51 -13.76 -28.70
CA LYS A 1071 67.39 -13.26 -30.07
C LYS A 1071 66.97 -14.37 -31.04
N ASN A 1072 67.61 -15.55 -30.98
CA ASN A 1072 67.24 -16.69 -31.81
C ASN A 1072 65.82 -17.21 -31.51
N PHE A 1073 65.40 -17.18 -30.24
CA PHE A 1073 64.04 -17.53 -29.85
C PHE A 1073 62.99 -16.58 -30.45
N VAL A 1074 63.20 -15.27 -30.35
CA VAL A 1074 62.31 -14.25 -30.94
C VAL A 1074 62.29 -14.35 -32.48
N ILE A 1075 63.44 -14.53 -33.12
CA ILE A 1075 63.53 -14.75 -34.59
C ILE A 1075 62.74 -16.00 -35.00
N GLY A 1076 62.74 -17.06 -34.18
CA GLY A 1076 61.95 -18.26 -34.42
C GLY A 1076 60.45 -17.96 -34.55
N HIS A 1077 59.90 -17.05 -33.72
CA HIS A 1077 58.51 -16.61 -33.82
C HIS A 1077 58.22 -15.80 -35.08
N TYR A 1078 59.12 -14.89 -35.47
CA TYR A 1078 59.02 -14.16 -36.75
C TYR A 1078 58.99 -15.11 -37.95
N MET A 1079 59.91 -16.07 -38.00
CA MET A 1079 59.97 -17.07 -39.07
C MET A 1079 58.72 -17.96 -39.11
N GLY A 1080 58.18 -18.32 -37.95
CA GLY A 1080 56.92 -19.05 -37.83
C GLY A 1080 55.73 -18.25 -38.38
N PHE A 1081 55.64 -16.96 -38.03
CA PHE A 1081 54.59 -16.08 -38.50
C PHE A 1081 54.66 -15.85 -40.02
N ALA A 1082 55.84 -15.53 -40.56
CA ALA A 1082 56.02 -15.29 -42.00
C ALA A 1082 55.63 -16.52 -42.84
N LYS A 1083 56.07 -17.71 -42.41
CA LYS A 1083 55.68 -18.99 -43.05
C LYS A 1083 54.17 -19.25 -42.94
N GLY A 1084 53.58 -19.01 -41.78
CA GLY A 1084 52.14 -19.23 -41.54
C GLY A 1084 51.22 -18.29 -42.32
N HIS A 1085 51.72 -17.10 -42.69
CA HIS A 1085 50.98 -16.09 -43.45
C HIS A 1085 51.44 -15.94 -44.92
N PHE A 1086 52.26 -16.88 -45.41
CA PHE A 1086 52.77 -16.91 -46.80
C PHE A 1086 53.51 -15.64 -47.25
N MET A 1087 54.23 -14.98 -46.33
CA MET A 1087 55.02 -13.79 -46.64
C MET A 1087 56.33 -14.14 -47.36
N ASP A 1088 56.82 -13.24 -48.22
CA ASP A 1088 58.09 -13.43 -48.92
C ASP A 1088 59.28 -13.20 -47.97
N ILE A 1089 59.93 -14.30 -47.58
CA ILE A 1089 61.07 -14.29 -46.65
C ILE A 1089 62.29 -13.58 -47.26
N GLU A 1090 62.50 -13.66 -48.57
CA GLU A 1090 63.63 -12.97 -49.21
C GLU A 1090 63.37 -11.46 -49.23
N ALA A 1091 62.14 -11.03 -49.54
CA ALA A 1091 61.75 -9.62 -49.45
C ALA A 1091 61.88 -9.07 -48.01
N ILE A 1092 61.54 -9.86 -46.97
CA ILE A 1092 61.76 -9.46 -45.58
C ILE A 1092 63.26 -9.25 -45.30
N LYS A 1093 64.14 -10.16 -45.77
CA LYS A 1093 65.59 -10.03 -45.58
C LYS A 1093 66.18 -8.80 -46.28
N GLU A 1094 65.78 -8.55 -47.53
CA GLU A 1094 66.22 -7.37 -48.30
C GLU A 1094 65.82 -6.08 -47.59
N ASN A 1095 64.57 -5.99 -47.12
CA ASN A 1095 64.09 -4.86 -46.34
C ASN A 1095 64.85 -4.69 -45.01
N LEU A 1096 65.19 -5.80 -44.33
CA LEU A 1096 65.95 -5.78 -43.08
C LEU A 1096 67.39 -5.27 -43.29
N GLN A 1097 68.03 -5.65 -44.40
CA GLN A 1097 69.36 -5.15 -44.79
C GLN A 1097 69.31 -3.65 -45.11
N SER A 1098 68.32 -3.22 -45.88
CA SER A 1098 68.10 -1.79 -46.21
C SER A 1098 67.90 -0.94 -44.94
N LEU A 1099 67.05 -1.40 -44.03
CA LEU A 1099 66.80 -0.73 -42.75
C LEU A 1099 68.05 -0.68 -41.86
N SER A 1100 68.87 -1.73 -41.83
CA SER A 1100 70.12 -1.73 -41.07
C SER A 1100 71.17 -0.75 -41.62
N GLN A 1101 71.25 -0.58 -42.94
CA GLN A 1101 72.15 0.37 -43.59
C GLN A 1101 71.75 1.83 -43.36
N LEU A 1102 70.45 2.10 -43.25
CA LEU A 1102 69.90 3.41 -42.88
C LEU A 1102 70.29 3.81 -41.44
N MET A 1103 70.21 2.88 -40.47
CA MET A 1103 70.62 3.15 -39.08
C MET A 1103 72.14 3.39 -38.93
N ASP A 1104 72.97 2.61 -39.62
CA ASP A 1104 74.44 2.79 -39.61
C ASP A 1104 74.86 4.13 -40.25
N SER A 1105 74.01 4.72 -41.10
CA SER A 1105 74.26 6.04 -41.71
C SER A 1105 73.84 7.23 -40.82
N SER A 1106 72.88 7.05 -39.90
CA SER A 1106 72.43 8.08 -38.96
C SER A 1106 73.33 8.23 -37.72
N ASP A 1107 74.03 7.18 -37.28
CA ASP A 1107 75.00 7.26 -36.16
C ASP A 1107 76.31 8.00 -36.54
N VAL A 1108 76.52 8.31 -37.82
CA VAL A 1108 77.68 9.09 -38.31
C VAL A 1108 77.43 10.61 -38.27
N GLU A 1109 76.17 11.07 -38.13
CA GLU A 1109 75.84 12.51 -38.05
C GLU A 1109 75.66 13.05 -36.61
N ALA A 1110 75.54 12.20 -35.58
CA ALA A 1110 75.41 12.61 -34.18
C ALA A 1110 76.75 12.95 -33.46
N GLY A 1111 77.86 13.05 -34.20
CA GLY A 1111 79.17 13.52 -33.71
C GLY A 1111 79.36 15.04 -33.70
N HIS A 1112 78.35 15.81 -34.13
CA HIS A 1112 78.34 17.27 -34.06
C HIS A 1112 76.92 17.81 -33.80
N GLN A 1113 76.42 17.68 -32.57
CA GLN A 1113 75.71 18.74 -31.82
C GLN A 1113 75.41 18.34 -30.39
#